data_AF-A0A7V6UEL6-F1
#
_entry.id   AF-A0A7V6UEL6-F1
#
_cell.length_a   1.000
_cell.length_b   1.000
_cell.length_c   1.000
_cell.angle_alpha   90.00
_cell.angle_beta   90.00
_cell.angle_gamma   90.00
#
_symmetry.space_group_name_H-M   'P 1'
#
loop_
_entity.id
_entity.type
_entity.pdbx_description
1 polymer ?
#
loop_
_entity_poly.entity_id
_entity_poly.type
_entity_poly.pdbx_seq_one_letter_code
_entity_poly.pdbx_strand_id
1 'polypeptide(L)'
;LEGKYEEFKKMVLEEEGEEWEKFRDLKLNKRNRALSNIIPRLYQEVYNDKFKLSDVFMNISITADKIAELIKTMLELHPEYDNIILMIDEMGQYIGNDEEKMLYLQGISESIDKVRKEMGRKGIWLIVTSQQKLQDIIEDFDADSKRKFNRLSHRFSTRIDLRSEDIDRVIKDRVLRKKQNYANKLIEYYNNNGGAIASSLKIENSRNLYIGSQETFVESYPFLNYHFYIARDLLQEMMGPDKKHVNYGERNMIRLTQNVLKNSMIEMPFGSFASLDFIFDAVKQDIENETRLDIERKIPEVFEGYENQELYVRVAKALFVLGHVKYIGNNIKNISACLTNNPLSPVSENDVKIVLNELIEKGFVGKTNEGGYKLLSVKEKKIEEKIKDAEVRKADIDRKRREIIEDLLKEIKAGIKHIGSKFEVNLTIDGEEKSKGGFISIEIHTSSKGQMLLDIDNNEKIVKWYTTEQTDINNMITRMLKLSKAINELEDDSHEAITIKREKQIELDGLKRDIPNKIEDSLMEGKIYYCGFDYKPKDYGNLVKNAAEKFVIDEIIPQVFNKFEDGAINIQPADYKKYIQDVILVDRPKGSYPDLRDLGIMEDKTIKLSGAVYDTLYNYILSKEKWKEIVLGSTIIADFAKPPYGWSQNVLRLVLAAMLRLGKIEIHSEGVRYDNYSQSKVKDIFLKDSLFKDVKIIPVIEADATARLNAKNRLATIFGKYAIDTIEDLAKKIKEVCEEEINKINIIKNQVKHIEFPETIIKTLTEKAKTYEKVNLSGDNQRITEFVKISEDDLQ
;
A
#
# COMPACT_ATOMS: atom_id res chain seq x y z
N LEU A 1 -69.50 -15.32 -33.88
CA LEU A 1 -70.89 -15.74 -34.23
C LEU A 1 -71.88 -14.92 -33.42
N GLU A 2 -71.90 -13.58 -33.60
CA GLU A 2 -72.75 -12.61 -32.87
C GLU A 2 -74.18 -13.12 -32.63
N GLY A 3 -74.46 -13.69 -31.45
CA GLY A 3 -75.77 -14.30 -31.13
C GLY A 3 -76.15 -15.60 -31.86
N LYS A 4 -75.53 -15.93 -33.01
CA LYS A 4 -75.90 -17.08 -33.88
C LYS A 4 -75.16 -18.40 -33.55
N TYR A 5 -74.56 -18.54 -32.36
CA TYR A 5 -73.73 -19.71 -32.01
C TYR A 5 -74.54 -21.00 -31.84
N GLU A 6 -75.70 -20.94 -31.20
CA GLU A 6 -76.54 -22.13 -31.01
C GLU A 6 -77.12 -22.63 -32.34
N GLU A 7 -77.51 -21.71 -33.22
CA GLU A 7 -77.98 -22.02 -34.56
C GLU A 7 -76.90 -22.66 -35.41
N PHE A 8 -75.66 -22.16 -35.33
CA PHE A 8 -74.49 -22.77 -35.93
C PHE A 8 -74.27 -24.21 -35.46
N LYS A 9 -74.29 -24.46 -34.15
CA LYS A 9 -74.09 -25.82 -33.60
C LYS A 9 -75.16 -26.80 -34.10
N LYS A 10 -76.41 -26.34 -34.22
CA LYS A 10 -77.51 -27.14 -34.74
C LYS A 10 -77.29 -27.50 -36.22
N MET A 11 -76.93 -26.53 -37.05
CA MET A 11 -76.62 -26.76 -38.47
C MET A 11 -75.39 -27.67 -38.65
N VAL A 12 -74.38 -27.55 -37.78
CA VAL A 12 -73.21 -28.44 -37.79
C VAL A 12 -73.62 -29.89 -37.48
N LEU A 13 -74.46 -30.09 -36.47
CA LEU A 13 -74.95 -31.42 -36.10
C LEU A 13 -75.79 -32.04 -37.22
N GLU A 14 -76.59 -31.24 -37.93
CA GLU A 14 -77.41 -31.69 -39.07
C GLU A 14 -76.56 -32.05 -40.31
N GLU A 15 -75.47 -31.32 -40.59
CA GLU A 15 -74.67 -31.51 -41.81
C GLU A 15 -73.53 -32.54 -41.63
N GLU A 16 -72.87 -32.57 -40.47
CA GLU A 16 -71.71 -33.43 -40.21
C GLU A 16 -72.04 -34.65 -39.33
N GLY A 17 -73.22 -34.69 -38.69
CA GLY A 17 -73.68 -35.80 -37.86
C GLY A 17 -72.97 -35.94 -36.50
N GLU A 18 -72.08 -35.01 -36.14
CA GLU A 18 -71.34 -34.96 -34.88
C GLU A 18 -71.48 -33.58 -34.22
N GLU A 19 -71.45 -33.54 -32.89
CA GLU A 19 -71.46 -32.28 -32.13
C GLU A 19 -70.19 -31.47 -32.39
N TRP A 20 -70.36 -30.16 -32.64
CA TRP A 20 -69.28 -29.23 -32.96
C TRP A 20 -68.11 -29.30 -31.98
N GLU A 21 -68.40 -29.43 -30.69
CA GLU A 21 -67.42 -29.49 -29.59
C GLU A 21 -66.45 -30.68 -29.72
N LYS A 22 -66.85 -31.77 -30.37
CA LYS A 22 -66.03 -32.99 -30.48
C LYS A 22 -64.89 -32.84 -31.49
N PHE A 23 -65.04 -31.96 -32.48
CA PHE A 23 -64.07 -31.83 -33.57
C PHE A 23 -63.59 -30.40 -33.83
N ARG A 24 -64.08 -29.40 -33.10
CA ARG A 24 -63.61 -28.01 -33.22
C ARG A 24 -62.10 -27.83 -32.95
N ASP A 25 -61.51 -28.72 -32.16
CA ASP A 25 -60.09 -28.70 -31.78
C ASP A 25 -59.23 -29.71 -32.58
N LEU A 26 -59.83 -30.47 -33.51
CA LEU A 26 -59.13 -31.45 -34.35
C LEU A 26 -58.53 -30.82 -35.62
N LYS A 27 -57.46 -31.44 -36.18
CA LYS A 27 -56.70 -30.88 -37.32
C LYS A 27 -57.55 -30.75 -38.60
N LEU A 28 -57.79 -29.49 -38.95
CA LEU A 28 -58.13 -28.87 -40.24
C LEU A 28 -59.34 -29.44 -41.04
N ASN A 29 -59.38 -30.69 -41.52
CA ASN A 29 -60.30 -31.03 -42.62
C ASN A 29 -61.80 -31.02 -42.26
N LYS A 30 -62.23 -31.67 -41.17
CA LYS A 30 -63.66 -31.70 -40.76
C LYS A 30 -64.16 -30.33 -40.30
N ARG A 31 -63.39 -29.68 -39.42
CA ARG A 31 -63.70 -28.35 -38.87
C ARG A 31 -63.85 -27.30 -39.98
N ASN A 32 -62.88 -27.25 -40.89
CA ASN A 32 -62.84 -26.27 -41.96
C ASN A 32 -63.99 -26.45 -42.95
N ARG A 33 -64.37 -27.71 -43.24
CA ARG A 33 -65.52 -28.03 -44.09
C ARG A 33 -66.84 -27.55 -43.48
N ALA A 34 -67.08 -27.87 -42.20
CA ALA A 34 -68.27 -27.42 -41.48
C ALA A 34 -68.38 -25.89 -41.46
N LEU A 35 -67.27 -25.19 -41.12
CA LEU A 35 -67.22 -23.73 -41.14
C LEU A 35 -67.48 -23.16 -42.54
N SER A 36 -66.89 -23.77 -43.57
CA SER A 36 -67.02 -23.31 -44.96
C SER A 36 -68.45 -23.37 -45.49
N ASN A 37 -69.23 -24.37 -45.10
CA ASN A 37 -70.56 -24.58 -45.65
C ASN A 37 -71.65 -23.85 -44.85
N ILE A 38 -71.47 -23.74 -43.54
CA ILE A 38 -72.53 -23.30 -42.62
C ILE A 38 -72.46 -21.79 -42.37
N ILE A 39 -71.26 -21.21 -42.28
CA ILE A 39 -71.09 -19.76 -42.06
C ILE A 39 -71.73 -18.91 -43.18
N PRO A 40 -71.57 -19.23 -44.49
CA PRO A 40 -72.27 -18.50 -45.55
C PRO A 40 -73.79 -18.55 -45.43
N ARG A 41 -74.35 -19.66 -44.92
CA ARG A 41 -75.81 -19.81 -44.72
C ARG A 41 -76.33 -19.02 -43.51
N LEU A 42 -75.51 -18.86 -42.46
CA LEU A 42 -75.86 -18.07 -41.27
C LEU A 42 -75.78 -16.57 -41.51
N TYR A 43 -74.94 -16.14 -42.45
CA TYR A 43 -74.71 -14.74 -42.78
C TYR A 43 -74.89 -14.51 -44.27
N GLN A 44 -76.05 -14.88 -44.82
CA GLN A 44 -76.36 -14.71 -46.25
C GLN A 44 -76.18 -13.25 -46.70
N GLU A 45 -76.53 -12.30 -45.83
CA GLU A 45 -76.30 -10.86 -46.03
C GLU A 45 -74.84 -10.48 -46.32
N VAL A 46 -73.88 -11.23 -45.77
CA VAL A 46 -72.42 -11.00 -45.91
C VAL A 46 -71.84 -11.79 -47.09
N TYR A 47 -72.37 -12.98 -47.38
CA TYR A 47 -71.78 -13.96 -48.32
C TYR A 47 -72.57 -14.12 -49.64
N ASN A 48 -73.18 -13.04 -50.14
CA ASN A 48 -73.96 -12.95 -51.39
C ASN A 48 -73.10 -13.10 -52.68
N ASP A 49 -72.54 -14.29 -52.92
CA ASP A 49 -71.78 -14.72 -54.11
C ASP A 49 -70.41 -14.06 -54.39
N LYS A 50 -70.04 -13.00 -53.67
CA LYS A 50 -68.72 -12.34 -53.84
C LYS A 50 -67.55 -13.06 -53.16
N PHE A 51 -67.81 -13.90 -52.16
CA PHE A 51 -66.77 -14.56 -51.38
C PHE A 51 -67.22 -15.93 -50.89
N LYS A 52 -66.45 -16.99 -51.21
CA LYS A 52 -66.71 -18.35 -50.72
C LYS A 52 -65.70 -18.73 -49.65
N LEU A 53 -66.17 -19.08 -48.45
CA LEU A 53 -65.29 -19.54 -47.36
C LEU A 53 -64.47 -20.78 -47.75
N SER A 54 -64.93 -21.58 -48.71
CA SER A 54 -64.19 -22.75 -49.22
C SER A 54 -62.81 -22.38 -49.75
N ASP A 55 -62.66 -21.16 -50.27
CA ASP A 55 -61.41 -20.65 -50.84
C ASP A 55 -60.34 -20.36 -49.75
N VAL A 56 -60.75 -20.20 -48.49
CA VAL A 56 -59.85 -20.01 -47.35
C VAL A 56 -59.59 -21.33 -46.61
N PHE A 57 -60.56 -22.24 -46.62
CA PHE A 57 -60.60 -23.38 -45.71
C PHE A 57 -60.24 -24.74 -46.33
N MET A 58 -60.31 -24.90 -47.67
CA MET A 58 -60.18 -26.21 -48.37
C MET A 58 -58.98 -26.36 -49.35
N ASN A 59 -57.79 -25.87 -49.02
CA ASN A 59 -56.56 -25.93 -49.86
C ASN A 59 -56.52 -24.98 -51.06
N ILE A 60 -56.29 -23.71 -50.76
CA ILE A 60 -55.73 -22.78 -51.72
C ILE A 60 -54.37 -22.34 -51.20
N SER A 61 -53.35 -22.32 -52.08
CA SER A 61 -52.11 -21.60 -51.82
C SER A 61 -52.46 -20.16 -51.44
N ILE A 62 -52.36 -19.83 -50.16
CA ILE A 62 -52.64 -18.50 -49.65
C ILE A 62 -51.55 -17.59 -50.21
N THR A 63 -51.87 -16.84 -51.26
CA THR A 63 -50.98 -15.84 -51.85
C THR A 63 -51.22 -14.48 -51.21
N ALA A 64 -50.22 -13.61 -51.32
CA ALA A 64 -50.32 -12.23 -50.86
C ALA A 64 -51.51 -11.47 -51.46
N ASP A 65 -51.80 -11.67 -52.76
CA ASP A 65 -52.93 -11.04 -53.45
C ASP A 65 -54.27 -11.48 -52.87
N LYS A 66 -54.42 -12.76 -52.48
CA LYS A 66 -55.64 -13.26 -51.86
C LYS A 66 -55.86 -12.66 -50.48
N ILE A 67 -54.79 -12.51 -49.69
CA ILE A 67 -54.86 -11.82 -48.40
C ILE A 67 -55.32 -10.37 -48.60
N ALA A 68 -54.81 -9.69 -49.61
CA ALA A 68 -55.20 -8.32 -49.92
C ALA A 68 -56.66 -8.22 -50.39
N GLU A 69 -57.11 -9.13 -51.24
CA GLU A 69 -58.52 -9.22 -51.68
C GLU A 69 -59.48 -9.48 -50.51
N LEU A 70 -59.08 -10.32 -49.55
CA LEU A 70 -59.80 -10.53 -48.30
C LEU A 70 -59.91 -9.24 -47.47
N ILE A 71 -58.80 -8.51 -47.32
CA ILE A 71 -58.79 -7.22 -46.61
C ILE A 71 -59.67 -6.20 -47.32
N LYS A 72 -59.64 -6.16 -48.66
CA LYS A 72 -60.50 -5.31 -49.48
C LYS A 72 -61.98 -5.63 -49.24
N THR A 73 -62.33 -6.92 -49.30
CA THR A 73 -63.69 -7.40 -49.05
C THR A 73 -64.16 -7.03 -47.64
N MET A 74 -63.31 -7.21 -46.63
CA MET A 74 -63.61 -6.80 -45.25
C MET A 74 -63.88 -5.28 -45.14
N LEU A 75 -63.06 -4.46 -45.81
CA LEU A 75 -63.22 -3.00 -45.82
C LEU A 75 -64.49 -2.54 -46.54
N GLU A 76 -64.95 -3.27 -47.56
CA GLU A 76 -66.22 -3.02 -48.27
C GLU A 76 -67.43 -3.42 -47.43
N LEU A 77 -67.34 -4.55 -46.72
CA LEU A 77 -68.40 -5.05 -45.84
C LEU A 77 -68.59 -4.21 -44.58
N HIS A 78 -67.51 -3.59 -44.10
CA HIS A 78 -67.52 -2.72 -42.93
C HIS A 78 -67.16 -1.27 -43.28
N PRO A 79 -68.05 -0.53 -43.96
CA PRO A 79 -67.82 0.86 -44.33
C PRO A 79 -67.60 1.79 -43.12
N GLU A 80 -68.11 1.43 -41.94
CA GLU A 80 -68.02 2.19 -40.68
C GLU A 80 -66.62 2.33 -40.08
N TYR A 81 -65.68 1.46 -40.45
CA TYR A 81 -64.29 1.56 -39.98
C TYR A 81 -63.41 2.28 -40.99
N ASP A 82 -62.86 3.43 -40.57
CA ASP A 82 -61.94 4.24 -41.37
C ASP A 82 -60.50 3.74 -41.34
N ASN A 83 -60.10 3.02 -40.29
CA ASN A 83 -58.74 2.53 -40.10
C ASN A 83 -58.73 1.07 -39.64
N ILE A 84 -57.83 0.28 -40.23
CA ILE A 84 -57.59 -1.11 -39.83
C ILE A 84 -56.12 -1.27 -39.46
N ILE A 85 -55.88 -1.93 -38.33
CA ILE A 85 -54.55 -2.35 -37.90
C ILE A 85 -54.49 -3.87 -37.98
N LEU A 86 -53.64 -4.37 -38.85
CA LEU A 86 -53.29 -5.78 -38.95
C LEU A 86 -51.97 -5.98 -38.21
N MET A 87 -52.01 -6.69 -37.08
CA MET A 87 -50.82 -7.00 -36.30
C MET A 87 -50.47 -8.48 -36.40
N ILE A 88 -49.23 -8.78 -36.77
CA ILE A 88 -48.70 -10.15 -36.82
C ILE A 88 -47.55 -10.26 -35.83
N ASP A 89 -47.73 -11.10 -34.81
CA ASP A 89 -46.77 -11.28 -33.72
C ASP A 89 -45.70 -12.34 -34.08
N GLU A 90 -44.47 -12.13 -33.62
CA GLU A 90 -43.32 -13.05 -33.76
C GLU A 90 -42.99 -13.51 -35.19
N MET A 91 -43.15 -12.65 -36.19
CA MET A 91 -42.84 -13.00 -37.59
C MET A 91 -41.39 -13.43 -37.81
N GLY A 92 -40.45 -12.97 -36.98
CA GLY A 92 -39.06 -13.42 -37.03
C GLY A 92 -38.92 -14.94 -36.88
N GLN A 93 -39.75 -15.59 -36.04
CA GLN A 93 -39.74 -17.05 -35.90
C GLN A 93 -40.31 -17.76 -37.14
N TYR A 94 -41.38 -17.20 -37.73
CA TYR A 94 -41.97 -17.76 -38.96
C TYR A 94 -40.97 -17.74 -40.13
N ILE A 95 -40.27 -16.62 -40.27
CA ILE A 95 -39.24 -16.41 -41.27
C ILE A 95 -38.04 -17.33 -41.02
N GLY A 96 -37.50 -17.35 -39.79
CA GLY A 96 -36.27 -18.10 -39.48
C GLY A 96 -35.14 -17.72 -40.44
N ASN A 97 -34.57 -18.72 -41.13
CA ASN A 97 -33.53 -18.52 -42.15
C ASN A 97 -34.04 -18.75 -43.58
N ASP A 98 -35.35 -18.64 -43.81
CA ASP A 98 -36.01 -18.93 -45.09
C ASP A 98 -36.26 -17.64 -45.90
N GLU A 99 -35.49 -17.46 -46.97
CA GLU A 99 -35.59 -16.30 -47.86
C GLU A 99 -36.98 -16.20 -48.52
N GLU A 100 -37.60 -17.34 -48.89
CA GLU A 100 -38.90 -17.33 -49.57
C GLU A 100 -40.00 -16.79 -48.65
N LYS A 101 -39.99 -17.16 -47.37
CA LYS A 101 -40.98 -16.67 -46.38
C LYS A 101 -40.90 -15.17 -46.15
N MET A 102 -39.71 -14.59 -46.27
CA MET A 102 -39.55 -13.14 -46.27
C MET A 102 -40.17 -12.49 -47.50
N LEU A 103 -39.92 -13.05 -48.69
CA LEU A 103 -40.56 -12.60 -49.92
C LEU A 103 -42.09 -12.68 -49.83
N TYR A 104 -42.64 -13.69 -49.16
CA TYR A 104 -44.09 -13.77 -48.90
C TYR A 104 -44.61 -12.64 -48.00
N LEU A 105 -43.93 -12.33 -46.88
CA LEU A 105 -44.32 -11.22 -46.01
C LEU A 105 -44.27 -9.87 -46.75
N GLN A 106 -43.25 -9.70 -47.60
CA GLN A 106 -43.15 -8.54 -48.47
C GLN A 106 -44.31 -8.47 -49.47
N GLY A 107 -44.61 -9.58 -50.15
CA GLY A 107 -45.74 -9.66 -51.07
C GLY A 107 -47.03 -9.23 -50.39
N ILE A 108 -47.26 -9.66 -49.15
CA ILE A 108 -48.43 -9.26 -48.34
C ILE A 108 -48.43 -7.75 -48.12
N SER A 109 -47.32 -7.16 -47.69
CA SER A 109 -47.21 -5.71 -47.48
C SER A 109 -47.50 -4.90 -48.76
N GLU A 110 -47.01 -5.37 -49.92
CA GLU A 110 -47.22 -4.70 -51.21
C GLU A 110 -48.67 -4.82 -51.69
N SER A 111 -49.25 -6.00 -51.52
CA SER A 111 -50.65 -6.25 -51.88
C SER A 111 -51.59 -5.42 -51.00
N ILE A 112 -51.27 -5.26 -49.71
CA ILE A 112 -51.99 -4.37 -48.80
C ILE A 112 -51.86 -2.90 -49.20
N ASP A 113 -50.67 -2.42 -49.59
CA ASP A 113 -50.49 -1.03 -50.04
C ASP A 113 -51.27 -0.74 -51.34
N LYS A 114 -51.35 -1.72 -52.25
CA LYS A 114 -52.19 -1.63 -53.44
C LYS A 114 -53.67 -1.47 -53.07
N VAL A 115 -54.18 -2.29 -52.16
CA VAL A 115 -55.56 -2.19 -51.67
C VAL A 115 -55.82 -0.86 -50.96
N ARG A 116 -54.88 -0.39 -50.14
CA ARG A 116 -54.95 0.93 -49.50
C ARG A 116 -55.11 2.05 -50.54
N LYS A 117 -54.31 2.03 -51.62
CA LYS A 117 -54.37 3.03 -52.71
C LYS A 117 -55.69 2.99 -53.47
N GLU A 118 -56.19 1.78 -53.77
CA GLU A 118 -57.48 1.60 -54.45
C GLU A 118 -58.66 2.13 -53.61
N MET A 119 -58.62 1.92 -52.29
CA MET A 119 -59.70 2.30 -51.37
C MET A 119 -59.63 3.78 -50.92
N GLY A 120 -58.55 4.49 -51.26
CA GLY A 120 -58.42 5.95 -51.17
C GLY A 120 -58.39 6.54 -49.74
N ARG A 121 -59.51 6.47 -49.00
CA ARG A 121 -59.75 7.18 -47.72
C ARG A 121 -59.47 6.37 -46.45
N LYS A 122 -59.32 5.04 -46.54
CA LYS A 122 -59.12 4.18 -45.36
C LYS A 122 -57.65 3.93 -45.07
N GLY A 123 -57.23 4.05 -43.80
CA GLY A 123 -55.87 3.77 -43.36
C GLY A 123 -55.68 2.29 -43.05
N ILE A 124 -54.80 1.59 -43.77
CA ILE A 124 -54.42 0.20 -43.46
C ILE A 124 -53.00 0.18 -42.91
N TRP A 125 -52.85 -0.28 -41.68
CA TRP A 125 -51.58 -0.40 -40.98
C TRP A 125 -51.22 -1.86 -40.83
N LEU A 126 -50.06 -2.27 -41.35
CA LEU A 126 -49.47 -3.57 -41.10
C LEU A 126 -48.37 -3.41 -40.04
N ILE A 127 -48.56 -4.02 -38.88
CA ILE A 127 -47.59 -4.06 -37.80
C ILE A 127 -47.07 -5.49 -37.69
N VAL A 128 -45.75 -5.62 -37.71
CA VAL A 128 -45.07 -6.90 -37.57
C VAL A 128 -44.09 -6.82 -36.41
N THR A 129 -44.12 -7.78 -35.51
CA THR A 129 -43.15 -7.88 -34.41
C THR A 129 -42.15 -9.03 -34.67
N SER A 130 -40.94 -8.91 -34.11
CA SER A 130 -39.90 -9.94 -34.18
C SER A 130 -39.04 -9.87 -32.90
N GLN A 131 -38.54 -11.02 -32.44
CA GLN A 131 -37.70 -11.09 -31.24
C GLN A 131 -36.32 -10.47 -31.43
N GLN A 132 -35.75 -10.59 -32.63
CA GLN A 132 -34.51 -9.93 -33.02
C GLN A 132 -34.81 -8.89 -34.10
N LYS A 133 -33.92 -7.90 -34.26
CA LYS A 133 -34.02 -7.02 -35.43
C LYS A 133 -33.93 -7.91 -36.64
N LEU A 134 -34.87 -7.75 -37.58
CA LEU A 134 -34.89 -8.54 -38.80
C LEU A 134 -33.54 -8.47 -39.55
N GLN A 135 -32.78 -7.38 -39.39
CA GLN A 135 -31.42 -7.21 -39.95
C GLN A 135 -30.37 -8.15 -39.34
N ASP A 136 -30.45 -8.44 -38.04
CA ASP A 136 -29.46 -9.26 -37.34
C ASP A 136 -29.61 -10.73 -37.73
N ILE A 137 -30.86 -11.19 -37.94
CA ILE A 137 -31.18 -12.50 -38.53
C ILE A 137 -30.55 -12.66 -39.93
N ILE A 138 -30.27 -11.54 -40.60
CA ILE A 138 -29.81 -11.50 -41.99
C ILE A 138 -28.28 -11.49 -42.10
N GLU A 139 -27.59 -11.22 -41.00
CA GLU A 139 -26.15 -11.40 -40.92
C GLU A 139 -25.72 -12.87 -41.10
N ASP A 140 -26.62 -13.82 -40.89
CA ASP A 140 -26.38 -15.26 -41.07
C ASP A 140 -26.64 -15.77 -42.50
N PHE A 141 -27.17 -14.92 -43.40
CA PHE A 141 -27.39 -15.28 -44.80
C PHE A 141 -26.14 -15.05 -45.66
N ASP A 142 -26.10 -15.68 -46.84
CA ASP A 142 -25.01 -15.50 -47.80
C ASP A 142 -24.95 -14.07 -48.38
N ALA A 143 -23.84 -13.75 -49.05
CA ALA A 143 -23.57 -12.38 -49.52
C ALA A 143 -24.55 -11.88 -50.60
N ASP A 144 -25.16 -12.78 -51.37
CA ASP A 144 -26.12 -12.44 -52.42
C ASP A 144 -27.53 -12.20 -51.85
N SER A 145 -27.97 -13.02 -50.89
CA SER A 145 -29.22 -12.83 -50.16
C SER A 145 -29.17 -11.56 -49.29
N LYS A 146 -28.01 -11.22 -48.69
CA LYS A 146 -27.80 -9.92 -48.02
C LYS A 146 -27.97 -8.70 -48.94
N ARG A 147 -27.44 -8.78 -50.16
CA ARG A 147 -27.55 -7.68 -51.15
C ARG A 147 -28.98 -7.52 -51.67
N LYS A 148 -29.68 -8.63 -51.94
CA LYS A 148 -31.11 -8.62 -52.29
C LYS A 148 -31.92 -8.04 -51.12
N PHE A 149 -31.64 -8.46 -49.89
CA PHE A 149 -32.34 -7.98 -48.71
C PHE A 149 -32.19 -6.48 -48.46
N ASN A 150 -30.98 -5.93 -48.55
CA ASN A 150 -30.75 -4.49 -48.33
C ASN A 150 -31.56 -3.61 -49.31
N ARG A 151 -31.81 -4.09 -50.54
CA ARG A 151 -32.71 -3.40 -51.50
C ARG A 151 -34.19 -3.49 -51.11
N LEU A 152 -34.61 -4.58 -50.45
CA LEU A 152 -36.01 -4.84 -50.06
C LEU A 152 -36.37 -4.18 -48.72
N SER A 153 -35.40 -4.04 -47.81
CA SER A 153 -35.52 -3.44 -46.48
C SER A 153 -36.06 -2.00 -46.50
N HIS A 154 -35.80 -1.23 -47.56
CA HIS A 154 -36.28 0.14 -47.72
C HIS A 154 -37.82 0.30 -47.79
N ARG A 155 -38.56 -0.79 -48.00
CA ARG A 155 -40.03 -0.77 -48.13
C ARG A 155 -40.76 -0.82 -46.78
N PHE A 156 -40.12 -1.29 -45.71
CA PHE A 156 -40.57 -1.13 -44.33
C PHE A 156 -39.96 0.16 -43.77
N SER A 157 -40.56 1.29 -44.13
CA SER A 157 -40.01 2.62 -43.87
C SER A 157 -40.07 3.05 -42.41
N THR A 158 -41.04 2.54 -41.64
CA THR A 158 -41.20 2.86 -40.21
C THR A 158 -40.72 1.69 -39.38
N ARG A 159 -39.54 1.85 -38.77
CA ARG A 159 -38.95 0.83 -37.88
C ARG A 159 -38.98 1.36 -36.46
N ILE A 160 -39.65 0.62 -35.58
CA ILE A 160 -39.68 0.92 -34.16
C ILE A 160 -38.83 -0.15 -33.48
N ASP A 161 -37.57 0.18 -33.23
CA ASP A 161 -36.70 -0.64 -32.41
C ASP A 161 -37.11 -0.45 -30.95
N LEU A 162 -37.65 -1.50 -30.34
CA LEU A 162 -37.88 -1.52 -28.89
C LEU A 162 -36.54 -1.75 -28.21
N ARG A 163 -36.08 -0.76 -27.44
CA ARG A 163 -34.88 -0.89 -26.61
C ARG A 163 -35.25 -1.46 -25.25
N SER A 164 -34.48 -2.44 -24.79
CA SER A 164 -34.58 -3.05 -23.46
C SER A 164 -34.17 -2.13 -22.29
N GLU A 165 -34.06 -0.82 -22.53
CA GLU A 165 -33.50 0.15 -21.58
C GLU A 165 -34.48 0.46 -20.42
N ASP A 166 -35.79 0.14 -20.57
CA ASP A 166 -36.87 0.52 -19.64
C ASP A 166 -37.58 -0.68 -18.97
N ILE A 167 -36.88 -1.80 -18.73
CA ILE A 167 -37.48 -3.00 -18.09
C ILE A 167 -38.08 -2.67 -16.72
N ASP A 168 -37.45 -1.79 -15.95
CA ASP A 168 -37.94 -1.37 -14.63
C ASP A 168 -39.28 -0.62 -14.76
N ARG A 169 -39.43 0.24 -15.77
CA ARG A 169 -40.70 0.91 -16.09
C ARG A 169 -41.78 -0.10 -16.47
N VAL A 170 -41.46 -1.10 -17.27
CA VAL A 170 -42.42 -2.18 -17.63
C VAL A 170 -42.89 -2.92 -16.37
N ILE A 171 -41.99 -3.20 -15.42
CA ILE A 171 -42.33 -3.86 -14.17
C ILE A 171 -43.22 -2.95 -13.31
N LYS A 172 -42.86 -1.68 -13.17
CA LYS A 172 -43.65 -0.67 -12.45
C LYS A 172 -45.08 -0.56 -13.03
N ASP A 173 -45.20 -0.47 -14.34
CA ASP A 173 -46.47 -0.21 -15.05
C ASP A 173 -47.34 -1.46 -15.25
N ARG A 174 -46.75 -2.66 -15.38
CA ARG A 174 -47.51 -3.91 -15.63
C ARG A 174 -47.66 -4.79 -14.41
N VAL A 175 -46.63 -4.92 -13.58
CA VAL A 175 -46.62 -5.85 -12.44
C VAL A 175 -46.99 -5.12 -11.16
N LEU A 176 -46.43 -3.93 -10.94
CA LEU A 176 -46.60 -3.17 -9.70
C LEU A 176 -47.68 -2.09 -9.78
N ARG A 177 -48.44 -2.00 -10.88
CA ARG A 177 -49.46 -0.96 -11.04
C ARG A 177 -50.45 -0.96 -9.87
N LYS A 178 -50.54 0.18 -9.19
CA LYS A 178 -51.40 0.34 -8.02
C LYS A 178 -52.85 0.60 -8.41
N LYS A 179 -53.77 0.05 -7.63
CA LYS A 179 -55.17 0.49 -7.62
C LYS A 179 -55.23 1.88 -6.97
N GLN A 180 -56.04 2.78 -7.52
CA GLN A 180 -56.09 4.20 -7.10
C GLN A 180 -56.20 4.40 -5.58
N ASN A 181 -57.09 3.64 -4.93
CA ASN A 181 -57.33 3.76 -3.49
C ASN A 181 -56.10 3.41 -2.62
N TYR A 182 -55.18 2.59 -3.12
CA TYR A 182 -53.96 2.20 -2.41
C TYR A 182 -52.77 3.10 -2.72
N ALA A 183 -52.75 3.75 -3.89
CA ALA A 183 -51.75 4.75 -4.21
C ALA A 183 -51.78 5.93 -3.21
N ASN A 184 -52.98 6.44 -2.91
CA ASN A 184 -53.15 7.53 -1.94
C ASN A 184 -52.67 7.13 -0.52
N LYS A 185 -52.94 5.89 -0.10
CA LYS A 185 -52.45 5.36 1.18
C LYS A 185 -50.92 5.26 1.25
N LEU A 186 -50.27 4.92 0.14
CA LEU A 186 -48.81 4.88 0.06
C LEU A 186 -48.19 6.28 0.09
N ILE A 187 -48.84 7.25 -0.56
CA ILE A 187 -48.45 8.68 -0.49
C ILE A 187 -48.50 9.17 0.96
N GLU A 188 -49.60 8.90 1.66
CA GLU A 188 -49.75 9.25 3.08
C GLU A 188 -48.71 8.54 3.96
N TYR A 189 -48.49 7.25 3.73
CA TYR A 189 -47.45 6.48 4.43
C TYR A 189 -46.06 7.06 4.22
N TYR A 190 -45.72 7.45 2.99
CA TYR A 190 -44.43 8.10 2.68
C TYR A 190 -44.29 9.44 3.39
N ASN A 191 -45.34 10.27 3.40
CA ASN A 191 -45.29 11.57 4.07
C ASN A 191 -45.13 11.42 5.58
N ASN A 192 -45.81 10.45 6.18
CA ASN A 192 -45.75 10.23 7.63
C ASN A 192 -44.44 9.58 8.09
N ASN A 193 -43.78 8.79 7.22
CA ASN A 193 -42.61 7.98 7.58
C ASN A 193 -41.35 8.30 6.75
N GLY A 194 -41.34 9.39 5.99
CA GLY A 194 -40.28 9.71 5.03
C GLY A 194 -38.89 9.80 5.65
N GLY A 195 -38.80 10.32 6.89
CA GLY A 195 -37.54 10.35 7.64
C GLY A 195 -36.99 8.94 7.93
N ALA A 196 -37.83 8.03 8.43
CA ALA A 196 -37.45 6.64 8.70
C ALA A 196 -37.10 5.87 7.42
N ILE A 197 -37.84 6.09 6.33
CA ILE A 197 -37.53 5.52 5.01
C ILE A 197 -36.15 6.00 4.53
N ALA A 198 -35.87 7.30 4.64
CA ALA A 198 -34.61 7.89 4.18
C ALA A 198 -33.41 7.54 5.07
N SER A 199 -33.59 7.24 6.35
CA SER A 199 -32.51 6.83 7.25
C SER A 199 -32.26 5.33 7.22
N SER A 200 -33.32 4.52 7.31
CA SER A 200 -33.22 3.07 7.56
C SER A 200 -33.02 2.26 6.28
N LEU A 201 -33.49 2.75 5.13
CA LEU A 201 -33.43 2.03 3.83
C LEU A 201 -32.40 2.64 2.87
N LYS A 202 -31.57 3.57 3.35
CA LYS A 202 -30.54 4.22 2.52
C LYS A 202 -29.27 3.38 2.47
N ILE A 203 -28.79 3.16 1.26
CA ILE A 203 -27.52 2.49 0.98
C ILE A 203 -26.44 3.49 0.55
N GLU A 204 -25.22 3.25 0.97
CA GLU A 204 -24.01 3.92 0.48
C GLU A 204 -23.52 3.21 -0.79
N ASN A 205 -23.40 3.95 -1.89
CA ASN A 205 -23.04 3.38 -3.18
C ASN A 205 -22.35 4.41 -4.08
N SER A 206 -21.49 3.95 -5.00
CA SER A 206 -20.70 4.82 -5.88
C SER A 206 -21.48 5.36 -7.09
N ARG A 207 -22.66 4.81 -7.37
CA ARG A 207 -23.54 5.22 -8.48
C ARG A 207 -24.60 6.25 -8.08
N ASN A 208 -24.56 6.76 -6.85
CA ASN A 208 -25.56 7.67 -6.29
C ASN A 208 -27.01 7.17 -6.46
N LEU A 209 -27.25 5.87 -6.31
CA LEU A 209 -28.60 5.30 -6.29
C LEU A 209 -29.35 5.77 -5.05
N TYR A 210 -30.61 6.14 -5.24
CA TYR A 210 -31.52 6.61 -4.20
C TYR A 210 -32.89 5.94 -4.36
N ILE A 211 -33.69 5.99 -3.29
CA ILE A 211 -35.05 5.43 -3.23
C ILE A 211 -35.96 6.08 -4.30
N GLY A 212 -35.70 7.34 -4.64
CA GLY A 212 -36.48 8.12 -5.62
C GLY A 212 -37.27 9.25 -4.96
N SER A 213 -38.10 9.92 -5.76
CA SER A 213 -39.13 10.83 -5.25
C SER A 213 -40.31 10.05 -4.66
N GLN A 214 -41.30 10.75 -4.10
CA GLN A 214 -42.54 10.13 -3.62
C GLN A 214 -43.25 9.35 -4.73
N GLU A 215 -43.24 9.86 -5.97
CA GLU A 215 -43.83 9.20 -7.12
C GLU A 215 -43.11 7.88 -7.40
N THR A 216 -41.78 7.89 -7.49
CA THR A 216 -40.96 6.69 -7.69
C THR A 216 -41.17 5.66 -6.59
N PHE A 217 -41.34 6.12 -5.34
CA PHE A 217 -41.62 5.26 -4.19
C PHE A 217 -42.96 4.52 -4.36
N VAL A 218 -44.02 5.24 -4.74
CA VAL A 218 -45.36 4.64 -4.93
C VAL A 218 -45.36 3.65 -6.09
N GLU A 219 -44.68 3.98 -7.19
CA GLU A 219 -44.54 3.11 -8.37
C GLU A 219 -43.76 1.83 -8.06
N SER A 220 -42.72 1.93 -7.23
CA SER A 220 -41.81 0.83 -6.93
C SER A 220 -42.29 -0.09 -5.81
N TYR A 221 -43.17 0.38 -4.91
CA TYR A 221 -43.64 -0.40 -3.76
C TYR A 221 -44.11 -1.81 -4.15
N PRO A 222 -43.78 -2.89 -3.41
CA PRO A 222 -43.01 -2.93 -2.17
C PRO A 222 -41.49 -2.97 -2.37
N PHE A 223 -40.98 -2.75 -3.59
CA PHE A 223 -39.55 -2.64 -3.84
C PHE A 223 -39.08 -1.20 -3.68
N LEU A 224 -37.78 -1.04 -3.45
CA LEU A 224 -37.08 0.23 -3.53
C LEU A 224 -36.48 0.36 -4.93
N ASN A 225 -36.36 1.58 -5.44
CA ASN A 225 -35.91 1.80 -6.82
C ASN A 225 -34.55 1.14 -7.11
N TYR A 226 -33.64 1.16 -6.14
CA TYR A 226 -32.33 0.52 -6.29
C TYR A 226 -32.39 -1.02 -6.40
N HIS A 227 -33.47 -1.68 -5.94
CA HIS A 227 -33.61 -3.15 -6.06
C HIS A 227 -33.67 -3.61 -7.51
N PHE A 228 -34.23 -2.81 -8.42
CA PHE A 228 -34.28 -3.16 -9.85
C PHE A 228 -32.87 -3.17 -10.47
N TYR A 229 -31.99 -2.25 -10.07
CA TYR A 229 -30.60 -2.23 -10.52
C TYR A 229 -29.79 -3.39 -9.93
N ILE A 230 -29.99 -3.70 -8.64
CA ILE A 230 -29.37 -4.86 -7.98
C ILE A 230 -29.80 -6.16 -8.67
N ALA A 231 -31.10 -6.36 -8.84
CA ALA A 231 -31.65 -7.58 -9.43
C ALA A 231 -31.18 -7.78 -10.89
N ARG A 232 -31.05 -6.69 -11.66
CA ARG A 232 -30.50 -6.72 -13.02
C ARG A 232 -29.06 -7.17 -13.05
N ASP A 233 -28.22 -6.52 -12.26
CA ASP A 233 -26.78 -6.79 -12.28
C ASP A 233 -26.51 -8.20 -11.71
N LEU A 234 -27.27 -8.65 -10.70
CA LEU A 234 -27.26 -10.03 -10.20
C LEU A 234 -27.60 -11.06 -11.30
N LEU A 235 -28.74 -10.88 -11.98
CA LEU A 235 -29.16 -11.80 -13.05
C LEU A 235 -28.17 -11.80 -14.23
N GLN A 236 -27.53 -10.67 -14.51
CA GLN A 236 -26.52 -10.57 -15.57
C GLN A 236 -25.22 -11.32 -15.20
N GLU A 237 -24.74 -11.20 -13.96
CA GLU A 237 -23.56 -11.93 -13.50
C GLU A 237 -23.79 -13.45 -13.45
N MET A 238 -24.95 -13.89 -12.96
CA MET A 238 -25.30 -15.32 -12.88
C MET A 238 -25.38 -16.03 -14.25
N MET A 239 -25.56 -15.30 -15.35
CA MET A 239 -25.71 -15.87 -16.69
C MET A 239 -24.38 -16.26 -17.36
N GLY A 240 -23.24 -15.81 -16.82
CA GLY A 240 -21.91 -16.07 -17.38
C GLY A 240 -21.61 -15.32 -18.70
N PRO A 241 -20.36 -15.37 -19.19
CA PRO A 241 -19.92 -14.62 -20.38
C PRO A 241 -20.55 -15.10 -21.69
N ASP A 242 -20.92 -16.37 -21.81
CA ASP A 242 -21.35 -17.01 -23.07
C ASP A 242 -22.81 -16.75 -23.48
N LYS A 243 -23.62 -16.12 -22.61
CA LYS A 243 -25.07 -15.93 -22.81
C LYS A 243 -25.52 -14.46 -22.84
N LYS A 244 -24.61 -13.53 -23.17
CA LYS A 244 -24.87 -12.08 -23.18
C LYS A 244 -25.79 -11.57 -24.31
N HIS A 245 -26.18 -12.41 -25.28
CA HIS A 245 -26.80 -11.96 -26.54
C HIS A 245 -28.29 -12.26 -26.71
N VAL A 246 -29.02 -12.70 -25.69
CA VAL A 246 -30.46 -13.02 -25.85
C VAL A 246 -31.30 -12.22 -24.86
N ASN A 247 -32.48 -11.75 -25.31
CA ASN A 247 -33.59 -11.05 -24.62
C ASN A 247 -34.15 -11.75 -23.35
N TYR A 248 -33.30 -12.48 -22.62
CA TYR A 248 -33.63 -13.35 -21.50
C TYR A 248 -33.70 -12.58 -20.17
N GLY A 249 -33.06 -11.40 -20.09
CA GLY A 249 -33.02 -10.57 -18.88
C GLY A 249 -34.39 -10.02 -18.45
N GLU A 250 -35.25 -9.65 -19.40
CA GLU A 250 -36.54 -9.01 -19.13
C GLU A 250 -37.54 -9.97 -18.48
N ARG A 251 -37.67 -11.16 -19.05
CA ARG A 251 -38.55 -12.22 -18.52
C ARG A 251 -38.08 -12.71 -17.17
N ASN A 252 -36.77 -12.81 -16.96
CA ASN A 252 -36.20 -13.17 -15.67
C ASN A 252 -36.46 -12.08 -14.62
N MET A 253 -36.40 -10.80 -14.99
CA MET A 253 -36.72 -9.71 -14.08
C MET A 253 -38.19 -9.71 -13.64
N ILE A 254 -39.11 -9.94 -14.58
CA ILE A 254 -40.54 -10.09 -14.30
C ILE A 254 -40.76 -11.32 -13.40
N ARG A 255 -40.14 -12.46 -13.72
CA ARG A 255 -40.22 -13.69 -12.93
C ARG A 255 -39.70 -13.48 -11.51
N LEU A 256 -38.55 -12.84 -11.34
CA LEU A 256 -37.96 -12.51 -10.04
C LEU A 256 -38.91 -11.64 -9.24
N THR A 257 -39.42 -10.55 -9.83
CA THR A 257 -40.36 -9.64 -9.16
C THR A 257 -41.62 -10.39 -8.73
N GLN A 258 -42.20 -11.21 -9.61
CA GLN A 258 -43.38 -12.01 -9.28
C GLN A 258 -43.11 -13.05 -8.19
N ASN A 259 -41.94 -13.70 -8.19
CA ASN A 259 -41.55 -14.68 -7.18
C ASN A 259 -41.42 -14.02 -5.80
N VAL A 260 -40.75 -12.87 -5.70
CA VAL A 260 -40.67 -12.10 -4.43
C VAL A 260 -42.08 -11.74 -3.95
N LEU A 261 -42.95 -11.25 -4.84
CA LEU A 261 -44.31 -10.86 -4.47
C LEU A 261 -45.14 -12.05 -3.96
N LYS A 262 -45.09 -13.19 -4.67
CA LYS A 262 -45.90 -14.37 -4.36
C LYS A 262 -45.37 -15.15 -3.15
N ASN A 263 -44.06 -15.24 -2.99
CA ASN A 263 -43.46 -16.13 -2.00
C ASN A 263 -43.06 -15.42 -0.70
N SER A 264 -42.75 -14.12 -0.76
CA SER A 264 -42.18 -13.39 0.39
C SER A 264 -43.04 -12.22 0.86
N MET A 265 -43.81 -11.58 -0.03
CA MET A 265 -44.58 -10.37 0.30
C MET A 265 -46.07 -10.60 0.52
N ILE A 266 -46.62 -11.77 0.19
CA ILE A 266 -48.08 -11.98 0.13
C ILE A 266 -48.77 -11.86 1.50
N GLU A 267 -48.10 -12.28 2.57
CA GLU A 267 -48.59 -12.23 3.96
C GLU A 267 -48.00 -11.06 4.76
N MET A 268 -47.18 -10.21 4.14
CA MET A 268 -46.52 -9.11 4.83
C MET A 268 -47.49 -7.96 5.13
N PRO A 269 -47.36 -7.27 6.28
CA PRO A 269 -48.20 -6.13 6.61
C PRO A 269 -47.95 -4.95 5.65
N PHE A 270 -48.96 -4.07 5.55
CA PHE A 270 -48.81 -2.83 4.79
C PHE A 270 -47.68 -1.98 5.36
N GLY A 271 -46.81 -1.43 4.50
CA GLY A 271 -45.61 -0.70 4.90
C GLY A 271 -44.35 -1.56 4.95
N SER A 272 -44.46 -2.88 4.68
CA SER A 272 -43.30 -3.75 4.47
C SER A 272 -42.72 -3.63 3.07
N PHE A 273 -41.41 -3.80 2.98
CA PHE A 273 -40.61 -3.74 1.76
C PHE A 273 -39.92 -5.07 1.50
N ALA A 274 -39.64 -5.32 0.23
CA ALA A 274 -38.76 -6.41 -0.16
C ALA A 274 -37.34 -6.15 0.37
N SER A 275 -36.66 -7.19 0.84
CA SER A 275 -35.26 -7.14 1.26
C SER A 275 -34.40 -8.05 0.38
N LEU A 276 -33.07 -7.92 0.46
CA LEU A 276 -32.15 -8.65 -0.44
C LEU A 276 -32.19 -10.17 -0.23
N ASP A 277 -32.50 -10.65 0.97
CA ASP A 277 -32.74 -12.07 1.25
C ASP A 277 -33.96 -12.62 0.48
N PHE A 278 -34.99 -11.81 0.24
CA PHE A 278 -36.11 -12.21 -0.61
C PHE A 278 -35.73 -12.25 -2.09
N ILE A 279 -34.88 -11.32 -2.54
CA ILE A 279 -34.33 -11.32 -3.90
C ILE A 279 -33.51 -12.60 -4.12
N PHE A 280 -32.66 -12.98 -3.14
CA PHE A 280 -31.96 -14.25 -3.16
C PHE A 280 -32.92 -15.44 -3.30
N ASP A 281 -33.96 -15.51 -2.45
CA ASP A 281 -34.93 -16.61 -2.48
C ASP A 281 -35.70 -16.70 -3.81
N ALA A 282 -35.86 -15.59 -4.52
CA ALA A 282 -36.51 -15.56 -5.83
C ALA A 282 -35.64 -16.14 -6.97
N VAL A 283 -34.31 -16.17 -6.80
CA VAL A 283 -33.35 -16.68 -7.80
C VAL A 283 -32.62 -17.95 -7.37
N LYS A 284 -32.83 -18.45 -6.15
CA LYS A 284 -32.04 -19.54 -5.58
C LYS A 284 -32.00 -20.85 -6.37
N GLN A 285 -33.01 -21.10 -7.21
CA GLN A 285 -33.03 -22.27 -8.09
C GLN A 285 -31.99 -22.17 -9.23
N ASP A 286 -31.58 -20.95 -9.58
CA ASP A 286 -30.58 -20.66 -10.59
C ASP A 286 -29.15 -20.55 -9.99
N ILE A 287 -29.00 -20.65 -8.66
CA ILE A 287 -27.72 -20.61 -7.94
C ILE A 287 -27.09 -22.02 -7.90
N GLU A 288 -25.76 -22.10 -7.96
CA GLU A 288 -25.02 -23.34 -7.78
C GLU A 288 -25.44 -24.08 -6.48
N ASN A 289 -25.69 -25.38 -6.60
CA ASN A 289 -26.20 -26.19 -5.50
C ASN A 289 -25.29 -26.15 -4.26
N GLU A 290 -23.98 -26.05 -4.45
CA GLU A 290 -23.01 -26.04 -3.34
C GLU A 290 -23.15 -24.78 -2.47
N THR A 291 -23.18 -23.60 -3.08
CA THR A 291 -23.42 -22.32 -2.40
C THR A 291 -24.79 -22.27 -1.73
N ARG A 292 -25.82 -22.82 -2.40
CA ARG A 292 -27.16 -22.88 -1.84
C ARG A 292 -27.23 -23.79 -0.60
N LEU A 293 -26.61 -24.96 -0.64
CA LEU A 293 -26.55 -25.88 0.51
C LEU A 293 -25.78 -25.26 1.68
N ASP A 294 -24.74 -24.49 1.39
CA ASP A 294 -23.96 -23.81 2.40
C ASP A 294 -24.80 -22.76 3.16
N ILE A 295 -25.56 -21.93 2.45
CA ILE A 295 -26.43 -20.90 3.03
C ILE A 295 -27.69 -21.49 3.68
N GLU A 296 -28.39 -22.41 3.01
CA GLU A 296 -29.72 -22.89 3.45
C GLU A 296 -29.67 -24.09 4.41
N ARG A 297 -28.51 -24.76 4.57
CA ARG A 297 -28.37 -25.92 5.49
C ARG A 297 -27.23 -25.77 6.47
N LYS A 298 -25.99 -25.59 5.97
CA LYS A 298 -24.81 -25.60 6.85
C LYS A 298 -24.79 -24.44 7.84
N ILE A 299 -25.09 -23.22 7.39
CA ILE A 299 -25.17 -22.06 8.29
C ILE A 299 -26.24 -22.30 9.38
N PRO A 300 -27.50 -22.66 9.06
CA PRO A 300 -28.49 -23.00 10.08
C PRO A 300 -28.05 -24.09 11.07
N GLU A 301 -27.38 -25.14 10.60
CA GLU A 301 -26.88 -26.25 11.42
C GLU A 301 -25.76 -25.81 12.38
N VAL A 302 -24.80 -24.99 11.92
CA VAL A 302 -23.68 -24.52 12.75
C VAL A 302 -24.12 -23.55 13.84
N PHE A 303 -25.14 -22.75 13.57
CA PHE A 303 -25.66 -21.72 14.47
C PHE A 303 -26.98 -22.14 15.13
N GLU A 304 -27.29 -23.44 15.16
CA GLU A 304 -28.45 -23.95 15.88
C GLU A 304 -28.36 -23.59 17.37
N GLY A 305 -29.40 -22.96 17.91
CA GLY A 305 -29.45 -22.53 19.31
C GLY A 305 -28.78 -21.17 19.62
N TYR A 306 -28.20 -20.50 18.62
CA TYR A 306 -27.71 -19.12 18.78
C TYR A 306 -28.89 -18.13 18.80
N GLU A 307 -28.69 -17.00 19.49
CA GLU A 307 -29.66 -15.90 19.48
C GLU A 307 -29.77 -15.33 18.06
N ASN A 308 -31.00 -15.03 17.60
CA ASN A 308 -31.28 -14.55 16.23
C ASN A 308 -30.78 -15.48 15.11
N GLN A 309 -30.96 -16.80 15.24
CA GLN A 309 -30.55 -17.80 14.23
C GLN A 309 -30.96 -17.45 12.79
N GLU A 310 -32.14 -16.87 12.58
CA GLU A 310 -32.60 -16.44 11.25
C GLU A 310 -31.70 -15.36 10.62
N LEU A 311 -31.11 -14.48 11.44
CA LEU A 311 -30.30 -13.37 10.97
C LEU A 311 -29.01 -13.85 10.28
N TYR A 312 -28.40 -14.96 10.72
CA TYR A 312 -27.21 -15.54 10.08
C TYR A 312 -27.49 -15.91 8.61
N VAL A 313 -28.62 -16.58 8.36
CA VAL A 313 -29.04 -16.98 7.02
C VAL A 313 -29.35 -15.74 6.19
N ARG A 314 -30.07 -14.78 6.76
CA ARG A 314 -30.43 -13.53 6.08
C ARG A 314 -29.18 -12.73 5.68
N VAL A 315 -28.22 -12.57 6.58
CA VAL A 315 -26.93 -11.92 6.31
C VAL A 315 -26.17 -12.65 5.19
N ALA A 316 -26.10 -13.98 5.22
CA ALA A 316 -25.45 -14.76 4.17
C ALA A 316 -26.12 -14.57 2.79
N LYS A 317 -27.47 -14.56 2.74
CA LYS A 317 -28.24 -14.27 1.52
C LYS A 317 -27.98 -12.86 0.99
N ALA A 318 -27.96 -11.86 1.87
CA ALA A 318 -27.66 -10.48 1.49
C ALA A 318 -26.22 -10.33 0.97
N LEU A 319 -25.24 -10.96 1.62
CA LEU A 319 -23.85 -10.96 1.17
C LEU A 319 -23.67 -11.63 -0.20
N PHE A 320 -24.40 -12.70 -0.47
CA PHE A 320 -24.42 -13.31 -1.80
C PHE A 320 -24.87 -12.29 -2.86
N VAL A 321 -26.03 -11.65 -2.64
CA VAL A 321 -26.57 -10.67 -3.60
C VAL A 321 -25.63 -9.48 -3.76
N LEU A 322 -25.11 -8.91 -2.67
CA LEU A 322 -24.19 -7.77 -2.70
C LEU A 322 -22.83 -8.12 -3.32
N GLY A 323 -22.35 -9.36 -3.16
CA GLY A 323 -21.14 -9.87 -3.81
C GLY A 323 -21.17 -9.79 -5.34
N HIS A 324 -22.37 -9.80 -5.94
CA HIS A 324 -22.59 -9.65 -7.37
C HIS A 324 -22.81 -8.20 -7.83
N VAL A 325 -22.70 -7.22 -6.92
CA VAL A 325 -23.04 -5.82 -7.17
C VAL A 325 -21.93 -4.88 -6.70
N LYS A 326 -20.92 -4.71 -7.55
CA LYS A 326 -19.65 -4.03 -7.21
C LYS A 326 -19.75 -2.55 -6.82
N TYR A 327 -20.85 -1.86 -7.13
CA TYR A 327 -21.00 -0.43 -6.83
C TYR A 327 -21.64 -0.16 -5.46
N ILE A 328 -22.07 -1.20 -4.75
CA ILE A 328 -22.58 -1.12 -3.38
C ILE A 328 -21.54 -1.76 -2.47
N GLY A 329 -21.09 -1.04 -1.44
CA GLY A 329 -20.12 -1.60 -0.50
C GLY A 329 -20.76 -2.68 0.38
N ASN A 330 -20.06 -3.80 0.59
CA ASN A 330 -20.52 -4.86 1.50
C ASN A 330 -20.18 -4.52 2.95
N ASN A 331 -20.59 -3.34 3.43
CA ASN A 331 -20.32 -2.89 4.81
C ASN A 331 -21.53 -3.15 5.73
N ILE A 332 -21.33 -3.06 7.05
CA ILE A 332 -22.36 -3.36 8.07
C ILE A 332 -23.63 -2.55 7.82
N LYS A 333 -23.47 -1.25 7.53
CA LYS A 333 -24.57 -0.32 7.28
C LYS A 333 -25.43 -0.74 6.07
N ASN A 334 -24.79 -1.02 4.95
CA ASN A 334 -25.47 -1.46 3.73
C ASN A 334 -26.14 -2.82 3.89
N ILE A 335 -25.48 -3.78 4.55
CA ILE A 335 -26.07 -5.08 4.85
C ILE A 335 -27.33 -4.91 5.71
N SER A 336 -27.27 -4.06 6.74
CA SER A 336 -28.40 -3.79 7.61
C SER A 336 -29.58 -3.12 6.88
N ALA A 337 -29.29 -2.10 6.07
CA ALA A 337 -30.30 -1.42 5.27
C ALA A 337 -30.97 -2.36 4.25
N CYS A 338 -30.18 -3.22 3.60
CA CYS A 338 -30.64 -4.21 2.62
C CYS A 338 -31.48 -5.34 3.23
N LEU A 339 -31.34 -5.60 4.52
CA LEU A 339 -32.13 -6.59 5.27
C LEU A 339 -33.36 -5.98 5.95
N THR A 340 -33.47 -4.66 5.98
CA THR A 340 -34.59 -3.99 6.63
C THR A 340 -35.83 -4.07 5.76
N ASN A 341 -36.83 -4.85 6.21
CA ASN A 341 -38.12 -4.99 5.55
C ASN A 341 -39.17 -4.00 6.09
N ASN A 342 -38.95 -3.39 7.27
CA ASN A 342 -39.82 -2.37 7.84
C ASN A 342 -38.98 -1.18 8.32
N PRO A 343 -39.12 0.03 7.72
CA PRO A 343 -38.30 1.18 8.09
C PRO A 343 -38.48 1.64 9.54
N LEU A 344 -39.61 1.28 10.17
CA LEU A 344 -39.91 1.59 11.57
C LEU A 344 -39.29 0.59 12.56
N SER A 345 -38.80 -0.54 12.07
CA SER A 345 -38.12 -1.57 12.87
C SER A 345 -36.87 -2.04 12.11
N PRO A 346 -35.86 -1.17 11.95
CA PRO A 346 -34.67 -1.49 11.18
C PRO A 346 -33.88 -2.63 11.81
N VAL A 347 -33.18 -3.39 10.96
CA VAL A 347 -32.20 -4.35 11.44
C VAL A 347 -31.06 -3.57 12.14
N SER A 348 -30.61 -4.08 13.28
CA SER A 348 -29.56 -3.45 14.08
C SER A 348 -28.18 -3.66 13.44
N GLU A 349 -27.44 -2.57 13.23
CA GLU A 349 -26.05 -2.65 12.76
C GLU A 349 -25.15 -3.43 13.75
N ASN A 350 -25.44 -3.35 15.05
CA ASN A 350 -24.70 -4.09 16.07
C ASN A 350 -24.95 -5.60 15.96
N ASP A 351 -26.19 -6.01 15.71
CA ASP A 351 -26.56 -7.42 15.58
C ASP A 351 -25.91 -8.00 14.31
N VAL A 352 -25.94 -7.25 13.20
CA VAL A 352 -25.24 -7.60 11.97
C VAL A 352 -23.73 -7.72 12.20
N LYS A 353 -23.13 -6.82 12.99
CA LYS A 353 -21.70 -6.88 13.35
C LYS A 353 -21.36 -8.13 14.14
N ILE A 354 -22.18 -8.51 15.12
CA ILE A 354 -22.00 -9.74 15.91
C ILE A 354 -22.08 -10.96 14.98
N VAL A 355 -23.16 -11.08 14.20
CA VAL A 355 -23.37 -12.17 13.23
C VAL A 355 -22.20 -12.27 12.24
N LEU A 356 -21.72 -11.16 11.69
CA LEU A 356 -20.58 -11.17 10.77
C LEU A 356 -19.29 -11.65 11.42
N ASN A 357 -19.01 -11.25 12.67
CA ASN A 357 -17.82 -11.70 13.40
C ASN A 357 -17.86 -13.22 13.62
N GLU A 358 -19.02 -13.76 14.00
CA GLU A 358 -19.19 -15.20 14.21
C GLU A 358 -19.14 -15.99 12.89
N LEU A 359 -19.73 -15.47 11.81
CA LEU A 359 -19.61 -16.05 10.47
C LEU A 359 -18.14 -16.06 9.98
N ILE A 360 -17.35 -15.05 10.32
CA ILE A 360 -15.89 -15.02 10.05
C ILE A 360 -15.17 -16.07 10.89
N GLU A 361 -15.49 -16.17 12.18
CA GLU A 361 -14.90 -17.14 13.09
C GLU A 361 -15.14 -18.57 12.60
N LYS A 362 -16.36 -18.89 12.16
CA LYS A 362 -16.72 -20.18 11.57
C LYS A 362 -16.30 -20.36 10.11
N GLY A 363 -15.71 -19.33 9.48
CA GLY A 363 -15.15 -19.43 8.12
C GLY A 363 -16.18 -19.40 6.99
N PHE A 364 -17.40 -18.90 7.22
CA PHE A 364 -18.40 -18.68 6.16
C PHE A 364 -18.18 -17.36 5.42
N VAL A 365 -17.65 -16.35 6.13
CA VAL A 365 -17.47 -14.98 5.63
C VAL A 365 -16.01 -14.57 5.74
N GLY A 366 -15.51 -13.83 4.75
CA GLY A 366 -14.19 -13.19 4.77
C GLY A 366 -14.31 -11.67 4.67
N LYS A 367 -13.27 -10.97 5.11
CA LYS A 367 -13.13 -9.53 4.89
C LYS A 367 -12.52 -9.27 3.51
N THR A 368 -12.99 -8.23 2.83
CA THR A 368 -12.41 -7.75 1.57
C THR A 368 -11.37 -6.67 1.86
N ASN A 369 -10.45 -6.45 0.91
CA ASN A 369 -9.40 -5.44 1.03
C ASN A 369 -9.95 -4.00 1.11
N GLU A 370 -11.18 -3.79 0.65
CA GLU A 370 -11.88 -2.49 0.68
C GLU A 370 -12.66 -2.27 2.00
N GLY A 371 -12.48 -3.14 3.01
CA GLY A 371 -13.13 -3.01 4.32
C GLY A 371 -14.57 -3.55 4.36
N GLY A 372 -15.01 -4.29 3.34
CA GLY A 372 -16.30 -4.97 3.30
C GLY A 372 -16.23 -6.45 3.69
N TYR A 373 -17.36 -7.13 3.55
CA TYR A 373 -17.53 -8.56 3.83
C TYR A 373 -17.91 -9.33 2.56
N LYS A 374 -17.50 -10.59 2.44
CA LYS A 374 -17.94 -11.47 1.36
C LYS A 374 -18.20 -12.88 1.87
N LEU A 375 -19.18 -13.56 1.26
CA LEU A 375 -19.36 -14.99 1.47
C LEU A 375 -18.20 -15.73 0.78
N LEU A 376 -17.63 -16.73 1.46
CA LEU A 376 -16.50 -17.48 0.94
C LEU A 376 -16.97 -18.66 0.08
N SER A 377 -16.34 -18.86 -1.09
CA SER A 377 -16.52 -20.08 -1.89
C SER A 377 -15.98 -21.30 -1.14
N VAL A 378 -16.40 -22.51 -1.52
CA VAL A 378 -15.88 -23.73 -0.85
C VAL A 378 -14.38 -23.86 -0.96
N LYS A 379 -13.77 -23.42 -2.07
CA LYS A 379 -12.30 -23.38 -2.19
C LYS A 379 -11.68 -22.34 -1.28
N GLU A 380 -12.27 -21.15 -1.20
CA GLU A 380 -11.82 -20.10 -0.28
C GLU A 380 -11.89 -20.54 1.18
N LYS A 381 -12.95 -21.25 1.57
CA LYS A 381 -13.08 -21.80 2.93
C LYS A 381 -11.98 -22.78 3.25
N LYS A 382 -11.71 -23.74 2.36
CA LYS A 382 -10.60 -24.69 2.54
C LYS A 382 -9.26 -23.97 2.68
N ILE A 383 -9.05 -22.89 1.93
CA ILE A 383 -7.84 -22.07 2.04
C ILE A 383 -7.81 -21.33 3.38
N GLU A 384 -8.92 -20.76 3.84
CA GLU A 384 -8.99 -20.11 5.15
C GLU A 384 -8.84 -21.07 6.31
N GLU A 385 -9.37 -22.29 6.23
CA GLU A 385 -9.12 -23.36 7.18
C GLU A 385 -7.63 -23.71 7.21
N LYS A 386 -6.99 -23.92 6.05
CA LYS A 386 -5.53 -24.11 5.97
C LYS A 386 -4.75 -22.95 6.60
N ILE A 387 -5.18 -21.71 6.37
CA ILE A 387 -4.54 -20.54 7.00
C ILE A 387 -4.75 -20.59 8.52
N LYS A 388 -5.95 -20.90 9.02
CA LYS A 388 -6.24 -21.01 10.45
C LYS A 388 -5.42 -22.13 11.11
N ASP A 389 -5.32 -23.29 10.46
CA ASP A 389 -4.62 -24.48 10.98
C ASP A 389 -3.09 -24.38 10.85
N ALA A 390 -2.57 -23.44 10.06
CA ALA A 390 -1.14 -23.21 9.96
C ALA A 390 -0.54 -22.90 11.34
N GLU A 391 0.32 -23.79 11.81
CA GLU A 391 1.06 -23.60 13.06
C GLU A 391 2.08 -22.47 12.92
N VAL A 392 2.01 -21.50 13.84
CA VAL A 392 2.99 -20.42 14.00
C VAL A 392 3.45 -20.43 15.45
N ARG A 393 4.76 -20.59 15.67
CA ARG A 393 5.32 -20.61 17.02
C ARG A 393 5.45 -19.17 17.53
N LYS A 394 5.30 -18.98 18.84
CA LYS A 394 5.53 -17.67 19.48
C LYS A 394 6.91 -17.09 19.15
N ALA A 395 7.93 -17.94 19.09
CA ALA A 395 9.29 -17.55 18.71
C ALA A 395 9.39 -16.93 17.30
N ASP A 396 8.55 -17.37 16.35
CA ASP A 396 8.53 -16.81 15.00
C ASP A 396 7.90 -15.41 14.98
N ILE A 397 6.85 -15.21 15.78
CA ILE A 397 6.21 -13.91 15.97
C ILE A 397 7.19 -12.93 16.59
N ASP A 398 7.85 -13.33 17.68
CA ASP A 398 8.81 -12.50 18.40
C ASP A 398 10.02 -12.17 17.51
N ARG A 399 10.54 -13.15 16.75
CA ARG A 399 11.62 -12.93 15.78
C ARG A 399 11.21 -11.92 14.71
N LYS A 400 10.00 -12.04 14.16
CA LYS A 400 9.54 -11.13 13.11
C LYS A 400 9.31 -9.71 13.62
N ARG A 401 8.78 -9.57 14.85
CA ARG A 401 8.65 -8.28 15.52
C ARG A 401 10.01 -7.61 15.70
N ARG A 402 11.02 -8.35 16.18
CA ARG A 402 12.40 -7.83 16.35
C ARG A 402 13.03 -7.41 15.03
N GLU A 403 12.84 -8.17 13.96
CA GLU A 403 13.32 -7.81 12.61
C GLU A 403 12.75 -6.46 12.16
N ILE A 404 11.44 -6.24 12.34
CA ILE A 404 10.78 -4.99 11.94
C ILE A 404 11.28 -3.81 12.79
N ILE A 405 11.41 -3.99 14.11
CA ILE A 405 11.95 -2.94 15.01
C ILE A 405 13.42 -2.62 14.65
N GLU A 406 14.21 -3.64 14.35
CA GLU A 406 15.60 -3.48 13.91
C GLU A 406 15.68 -2.66 12.60
N ASP A 407 14.78 -2.91 11.66
CA ASP A 407 14.69 -2.15 10.41
C ASP A 407 14.28 -0.68 10.65
N LEU A 408 13.32 -0.40 11.54
CA LEU A 408 12.92 0.96 11.92
C LEU A 408 14.09 1.76 12.53
N LEU A 409 15.02 1.08 13.19
CA LEU A 409 16.17 1.68 13.89
C LEU A 409 17.51 1.41 13.21
N LYS A 410 17.49 0.98 11.95
CA LYS A 410 18.70 0.64 11.18
C LYS A 410 19.72 1.77 11.14
N GLU A 411 19.27 3.01 11.06
CA GLU A 411 20.16 4.19 11.04
C GLU A 411 20.77 4.46 12.41
N ILE A 412 20.01 4.28 13.50
CA ILE A 412 20.53 4.38 14.87
C ILE A 412 21.57 3.29 15.13
N LYS A 413 21.27 2.07 14.69
CA LYS A 413 22.19 0.93 14.72
C LYS A 413 23.48 1.20 13.94
N ALA A 414 23.44 1.98 12.86
CA ALA A 414 24.62 2.36 12.09
C ALA A 414 25.51 3.40 12.82
N GLY A 415 24.99 4.02 13.87
CA GLY A 415 25.62 5.05 14.69
C GLY A 415 25.11 6.46 14.37
N ILE A 416 24.97 7.27 15.41
CA ILE A 416 24.43 8.62 15.36
C ILE A 416 25.54 9.60 15.02
N LYS A 417 25.33 10.47 14.04
CA LYS A 417 26.29 11.53 13.69
C LYS A 417 25.86 12.82 14.34
N HIS A 418 26.72 13.40 15.18
CA HIS A 418 26.44 14.66 15.84
C HIS A 418 27.72 15.52 15.88
N ILE A 419 27.60 16.73 15.33
CA ILE A 419 28.65 17.77 15.25
C ILE A 419 30.03 17.19 14.84
N GLY A 420 30.08 16.49 13.69
CA GLY A 420 31.30 15.93 13.13
C GLY A 420 31.81 14.64 13.78
N SER A 421 31.26 14.25 14.93
CA SER A 421 31.52 12.97 15.61
C SER A 421 30.47 11.91 15.25
N LYS A 422 30.87 10.64 15.35
CA LYS A 422 29.99 9.48 15.20
C LYS A 422 29.95 8.72 16.51
N PHE A 423 28.76 8.56 17.08
CA PHE A 423 28.49 7.85 18.31
C PHE A 423 27.90 6.47 17.98
N GLU A 424 28.63 5.42 18.34
CA GLU A 424 28.14 4.05 18.17
C GLU A 424 27.17 3.69 19.29
N VAL A 425 26.05 3.05 18.91
CA VAL A 425 24.95 2.69 19.80
C VAL A 425 24.74 1.18 19.76
N ASN A 426 24.76 0.55 20.93
CA ASN A 426 24.34 -0.84 21.09
C ASN A 426 22.81 -0.87 21.13
N LEU A 427 22.20 -1.65 20.24
CA LEU A 427 20.75 -1.85 20.18
C LEU A 427 20.43 -3.26 20.64
N THR A 428 19.58 -3.37 21.66
CA THR A 428 19.05 -4.65 22.15
C THR A 428 17.54 -4.63 22.03
N ILE A 429 16.93 -5.70 21.53
CA ILE A 429 15.47 -5.79 21.36
C ILE A 429 14.98 -7.08 22.02
N ASP A 430 14.10 -6.97 23.01
CA ASP A 430 13.59 -8.09 23.84
C ASP A 430 14.73 -9.00 24.36
N GLY A 431 15.86 -8.40 24.77
CA GLY A 431 17.05 -9.12 25.26
C GLY A 431 17.97 -9.70 24.19
N GLU A 432 17.66 -9.57 22.90
CA GLU A 432 18.54 -9.97 21.80
C GLU A 432 19.41 -8.78 21.33
N GLU A 433 20.74 -8.91 21.47
CA GLU A 433 21.71 -7.90 20.98
C GLU A 433 21.72 -7.86 19.45
N LYS A 434 21.47 -6.67 18.88
CA LYS A 434 21.47 -6.43 17.43
C LYS A 434 22.71 -5.71 16.92
N SER A 435 23.41 -4.96 17.78
CA SER A 435 24.71 -4.36 17.47
C SER A 435 25.68 -4.52 18.63
N LYS A 436 26.98 -4.47 18.30
CA LYS A 436 28.09 -4.49 19.26
C LYS A 436 29.05 -3.37 18.92
N GLY A 437 29.55 -2.70 19.95
CA GLY A 437 30.42 -1.54 19.79
C GLY A 437 29.60 -0.27 20.00
N GLY A 438 29.90 0.42 21.10
CA GLY A 438 29.17 1.61 21.54
C GLY A 438 29.29 1.79 23.05
N PHE A 439 29.29 3.05 23.48
CA PHE A 439 29.26 3.40 24.90
C PHE A 439 27.85 3.70 25.40
N ILE A 440 26.88 3.77 24.48
CA ILE A 440 25.47 4.00 24.72
C ILE A 440 24.72 2.73 24.31
N SER A 441 23.76 2.31 25.13
CA SER A 441 22.88 1.16 24.88
C SER A 441 21.43 1.61 24.87
N ILE A 442 20.69 1.24 23.82
CA ILE A 442 19.25 1.39 23.72
C ILE A 442 18.63 -0.01 23.76
N GLU A 443 17.83 -0.24 24.79
CA GLU A 443 17.12 -1.50 25.01
C GLU A 443 15.63 -1.31 24.74
N ILE A 444 15.10 -2.02 23.76
CA ILE A 444 13.69 -2.00 23.41
C ILE A 444 13.01 -3.19 24.02
N HIS A 445 11.95 -2.91 24.77
CA HIS A 445 11.18 -3.90 25.51
C HIS A 445 9.74 -3.89 25.01
N THR A 446 9.36 -4.94 24.29
CA THR A 446 7.98 -5.11 23.83
C THR A 446 7.16 -5.83 24.91
N SER A 447 6.05 -5.23 25.34
CA SER A 447 5.21 -5.82 26.39
C SER A 447 3.91 -6.41 25.86
N SER A 448 3.53 -7.57 26.42
CA SER A 448 2.21 -8.19 26.24
C SER A 448 1.19 -7.80 27.30
N LYS A 449 1.64 -7.23 28.42
CA LYS A 449 0.82 -6.71 29.52
C LYS A 449 1.37 -5.34 29.85
N GLY A 450 0.72 -4.27 29.38
CA GLY A 450 1.22 -2.89 29.47
C GLY A 450 2.05 -2.61 30.74
N GLN A 451 3.30 -2.17 30.53
CA GLN A 451 4.32 -1.83 31.52
C GLN A 451 4.46 -2.80 32.72
N MET A 452 5.43 -3.71 32.64
CA MET A 452 5.82 -4.56 33.77
C MET A 452 7.21 -4.17 34.29
N LEU A 453 7.21 -3.78 35.57
CA LEU A 453 8.32 -3.43 36.48
C LEU A 453 9.35 -2.38 35.99
N LEU A 454 9.38 -1.25 36.69
CA LEU A 454 10.45 -0.26 36.63
C LEU A 454 11.73 -0.89 37.21
N ASP A 455 12.58 -1.46 36.36
CA ASP A 455 14.00 -1.54 36.70
C ASP A 455 14.55 -0.12 36.61
N ILE A 456 14.52 0.60 37.74
CA ILE A 456 15.24 1.86 37.92
C ILE A 456 16.73 1.51 37.93
N ASP A 457 17.29 1.38 36.74
CA ASP A 457 18.73 1.35 36.57
C ASP A 457 19.22 2.80 36.41
N ASN A 458 20.13 3.21 37.29
CA ASN A 458 20.74 4.54 37.28
C ASN A 458 21.96 4.61 36.34
N ASN A 459 22.08 3.65 35.42
CA ASN A 459 23.15 3.62 34.46
C ASN A 459 22.95 4.69 33.36
N GLU A 460 23.74 5.75 33.43
CA GLU A 460 23.79 6.85 32.45
C GLU A 460 24.05 6.41 31.00
N LYS A 461 24.46 5.15 30.77
CA LYS A 461 24.75 4.60 29.44
C LYS A 461 23.61 3.77 28.85
N ILE A 462 22.59 3.43 29.64
CA ILE A 462 21.50 2.53 29.21
C ILE A 462 20.18 3.29 29.17
N VAL A 463 19.52 3.22 28.03
CA VAL A 463 18.16 3.73 27.83
C VAL A 463 17.23 2.55 27.60
N LYS A 464 16.10 2.52 28.30
CA LYS A 464 15.08 1.49 28.12
C LYS A 464 13.83 2.10 27.48
N TRP A 465 13.44 1.61 26.32
CA TRP A 465 12.26 2.08 25.59
C TRP A 465 11.20 0.98 25.54
N TYR A 466 10.04 1.25 26.14
CA TYR A 466 8.92 0.31 26.23
C TYR A 466 7.80 0.68 25.26
N THR A 467 7.29 -0.31 24.53
CA THR A 467 6.11 -0.16 23.67
C THR A 467 4.81 -0.18 24.47
N THR A 468 3.70 0.23 23.84
CA THR A 468 2.35 -0.11 24.32
C THR A 468 2.03 -1.60 24.09
N GLU A 469 0.83 -2.04 24.49
CA GLU A 469 0.40 -3.44 24.38
C GLU A 469 0.45 -3.94 22.91
N GLN A 470 1.08 -5.10 22.69
CA GLN A 470 1.32 -5.65 21.35
C GLN A 470 0.30 -6.71 20.90
N THR A 471 -0.85 -6.88 21.55
CA THR A 471 -1.80 -7.97 21.25
C THR A 471 -2.30 -7.94 19.81
N ASP A 472 -2.76 -6.78 19.35
CA ASP A 472 -3.20 -6.60 17.96
C ASP A 472 -2.07 -6.79 16.94
N ILE A 473 -0.88 -6.26 17.24
CA ILE A 473 0.31 -6.39 16.38
C ILE A 473 0.73 -7.87 16.27
N ASN A 474 0.72 -8.60 17.39
CA ASN A 474 1.02 -10.03 17.41
C ASN A 474 -0.03 -10.83 16.62
N ASN A 475 -1.32 -10.47 16.70
CA ASN A 475 -2.38 -11.08 15.88
C ASN A 475 -2.15 -10.82 14.39
N MET A 476 -1.75 -9.59 14.01
CA MET A 476 -1.42 -9.24 12.63
C MET A 476 -0.18 -9.99 12.12
N ILE A 477 0.88 -10.08 12.91
CA ILE A 477 2.08 -10.87 12.56
C ILE A 477 1.73 -12.35 12.43
N THR A 478 0.90 -12.89 13.34
CA THR A 478 0.43 -14.27 13.26
C THR A 478 -0.31 -14.52 11.95
N ARG A 479 -1.26 -13.65 11.59
CA ARG A 479 -1.99 -13.74 10.32
C ARG A 479 -1.06 -13.63 9.12
N MET A 480 -0.09 -12.71 9.14
CA MET A 480 0.92 -12.55 8.09
C MET A 480 1.74 -13.84 7.88
N LEU A 481 2.22 -14.45 8.97
CA LEU A 481 3.01 -15.69 8.90
C LEU A 481 2.17 -16.87 8.39
N LYS A 482 0.93 -17.01 8.87
CA LYS A 482 -0.01 -18.04 8.42
C LYS A 482 -0.35 -17.89 6.93
N LEU A 483 -0.65 -16.67 6.48
CA LEU A 483 -0.91 -16.36 5.06
C LEU A 483 0.29 -16.68 4.19
N SER A 484 1.49 -16.24 4.58
CA SER A 484 2.70 -16.49 3.82
C SER A 484 2.98 -17.99 3.66
N LYS A 485 2.70 -18.80 4.69
CA LYS A 485 2.84 -20.25 4.62
C LYS A 485 1.80 -20.87 3.69
N ALA A 486 0.52 -20.52 3.86
CA ALA A 486 -0.57 -21.07 3.06
C ALA A 486 -0.47 -20.72 1.57
N ILE A 487 -0.05 -19.49 1.23
CA ILE A 487 0.15 -19.04 -0.17
C ILE A 487 1.27 -19.82 -0.85
N ASN A 488 2.34 -20.13 -0.12
CA ASN A 488 3.48 -20.90 -0.65
C ASN A 488 3.13 -22.38 -0.85
N GLU A 489 2.24 -22.94 -0.04
CA GLU A 489 1.77 -24.34 -0.11
C GLU A 489 0.59 -24.53 -1.11
N LEU A 490 0.11 -23.47 -1.73
CA LEU A 490 -0.97 -23.50 -2.74
C LEU A 490 -0.42 -23.87 -4.13
N GLU A 491 -0.62 -25.13 -4.52
CA GLU A 491 -0.22 -25.74 -5.81
C GLU A 491 -1.36 -25.83 -6.84
N ASP A 492 -2.57 -25.34 -6.54
CA ASP A 492 -3.72 -25.39 -7.46
C ASP A 492 -3.68 -24.26 -8.51
N ASP A 493 -3.57 -24.65 -9.79
CA ASP A 493 -3.49 -23.74 -10.94
C ASP A 493 -4.85 -23.42 -11.60
N SER A 494 -5.98 -23.80 -10.97
CA SER A 494 -7.30 -23.42 -11.48
C SER A 494 -7.50 -21.90 -11.47
N HIS A 495 -8.27 -21.37 -12.42
CA HIS A 495 -8.50 -19.91 -12.53
C HIS A 495 -9.08 -19.31 -11.22
N GLU A 496 -9.94 -20.07 -10.54
CA GLU A 496 -10.47 -19.69 -9.23
C GLU A 496 -9.34 -19.65 -8.17
N ALA A 497 -8.51 -20.68 -8.08
CA ALA A 497 -7.40 -20.72 -7.13
C ALA A 497 -6.37 -19.59 -7.37
N ILE A 498 -6.07 -19.27 -8.63
CA ILE A 498 -5.21 -18.13 -8.99
C ILE A 498 -5.82 -16.80 -8.51
N THR A 499 -7.14 -16.64 -8.66
CA THR A 499 -7.85 -15.44 -8.20
C THR A 499 -7.77 -15.32 -6.68
N ILE A 500 -8.04 -16.41 -5.95
CA ILE A 500 -7.94 -16.45 -4.49
C ILE A 500 -6.50 -16.15 -4.03
N LYS A 501 -5.49 -16.77 -4.67
CA LYS A 501 -4.08 -16.54 -4.36
C LYS A 501 -3.69 -15.07 -4.53
N ARG A 502 -4.17 -14.41 -5.60
CA ARG A 502 -3.95 -12.96 -5.81
C ARG A 502 -4.57 -12.12 -4.71
N GLU A 503 -5.80 -12.40 -4.32
CA GLU A 503 -6.46 -11.67 -3.24
C GLU A 503 -5.72 -11.84 -1.91
N LYS A 504 -5.30 -13.06 -1.57
CA LYS A 504 -4.52 -13.35 -0.36
C LYS A 504 -3.13 -12.73 -0.40
N GLN A 505 -2.52 -12.61 -1.58
CA GLN A 505 -1.27 -11.90 -1.76
C GLN A 505 -1.44 -10.40 -1.48
N ILE A 506 -2.54 -9.79 -1.93
CA ILE A 506 -2.85 -8.38 -1.63
C ILE A 506 -3.06 -8.19 -0.11
N GLU A 507 -3.77 -9.10 0.56
CA GLU A 507 -3.93 -9.10 2.03
C GLU A 507 -2.56 -9.16 2.73
N LEU A 508 -1.68 -10.08 2.28
CA LEU A 508 -0.34 -10.24 2.82
C LEU A 508 0.53 -8.99 2.63
N ASP A 509 0.49 -8.37 1.46
CA ASP A 509 1.27 -7.17 1.17
C ASP A 509 0.73 -5.94 1.93
N GLY A 510 -0.58 -5.87 2.15
CA GLY A 510 -1.20 -4.92 3.07
C GLY A 510 -0.65 -5.06 4.49
N LEU A 511 -0.63 -6.28 5.03
CA LEU A 511 -0.08 -6.55 6.37
C LEU A 511 1.41 -6.19 6.46
N LYS A 512 2.22 -6.51 5.45
CA LYS A 512 3.65 -6.14 5.41
C LYS A 512 3.88 -4.63 5.47
N ARG A 513 2.96 -3.84 4.91
CA ARG A 513 3.00 -2.37 4.95
C ARG A 513 2.48 -1.81 6.27
N ASP A 514 1.41 -2.38 6.81
CA ASP A 514 0.68 -1.79 7.94
C ASP A 514 1.28 -2.19 9.31
N ILE A 515 1.90 -3.37 9.43
CA ILE A 515 2.55 -3.83 10.67
C ILE A 515 3.70 -2.90 11.12
N PRO A 516 4.66 -2.50 10.25
CA PRO A 516 5.71 -1.56 10.64
C PRO A 516 5.16 -0.24 11.19
N ASN A 517 4.13 0.33 10.54
CA ASN A 517 3.51 1.58 10.98
C ASN A 517 2.88 1.43 12.38
N LYS A 518 2.16 0.33 12.63
CA LYS A 518 1.59 0.06 13.97
C LYS A 518 2.65 -0.16 15.05
N ILE A 519 3.77 -0.79 14.71
CA ILE A 519 4.91 -0.93 15.64
C ILE A 519 5.53 0.43 15.92
N GLU A 520 5.69 1.28 14.89
CA GLU A 520 6.18 2.65 15.05
C GLU A 520 5.27 3.47 15.96
N ASP A 521 3.96 3.46 15.71
CA ASP A 521 2.96 4.12 16.55
C ASP A 521 3.05 3.64 17.99
N SER A 522 3.19 2.33 18.20
CA SER A 522 3.28 1.75 19.54
C SER A 522 4.57 2.12 20.29
N LEU A 523 5.69 2.27 19.60
CA LEU A 523 6.93 2.80 20.16
C LEU A 523 6.76 4.28 20.52
N MET A 524 6.14 5.08 19.64
CA MET A 524 5.93 6.51 19.83
C MET A 524 4.91 6.84 20.94
N GLU A 525 3.91 5.98 21.14
CA GLU A 525 2.95 6.06 22.25
C GLU A 525 3.49 5.46 23.55
N GLY A 526 4.61 4.73 23.45
CA GLY A 526 5.33 4.14 24.56
C GLY A 526 6.03 5.16 25.46
N LYS A 527 6.96 4.67 26.28
CA LYS A 527 7.77 5.48 27.19
C LYS A 527 9.24 5.13 27.09
N ILE A 528 10.09 6.15 27.16
CA ILE A 528 11.53 6.03 27.33
C ILE A 528 11.86 6.24 28.81
N TYR A 529 12.62 5.34 29.41
CA TYR A 529 13.15 5.46 30.76
C TYR A 529 14.66 5.63 30.71
N TYR A 530 15.15 6.67 31.39
CA TYR A 530 16.56 7.00 31.47
C TYR A 530 16.85 7.66 32.81
N CYS A 531 17.88 7.20 33.53
CA CYS A 531 18.32 7.76 34.82
C CYS A 531 17.19 7.99 35.84
N GLY A 532 16.20 7.10 35.90
CA GLY A 532 15.07 7.17 36.83
C GLY A 532 13.92 8.11 36.43
N PHE A 533 13.98 8.74 35.25
CA PHE A 533 12.91 9.58 34.71
C PHE A 533 12.21 8.90 33.52
N ASP A 534 10.94 9.25 33.30
CA ASP A 534 10.18 8.84 32.13
C ASP A 534 10.00 9.99 31.13
N TYR A 535 10.22 9.67 29.86
CA TYR A 535 10.19 10.60 28.75
C TYR A 535 9.21 10.11 27.69
N LYS A 536 8.57 11.05 26.99
CA LYS A 536 7.69 10.74 25.87
C LYS A 536 8.47 10.85 24.55
N PRO A 537 8.52 9.78 23.73
CA PRO A 537 9.22 9.82 22.45
C PRO A 537 8.78 10.97 21.54
N LYS A 538 7.49 11.32 21.57
CA LYS A 538 6.89 12.39 20.75
C LYS A 538 7.51 13.78 21.00
N ASP A 539 8.11 14.01 22.17
CA ASP A 539 8.78 15.29 22.49
C ASP A 539 10.13 15.41 21.74
N TYR A 540 10.69 14.28 21.30
CA TYR A 540 11.97 14.19 20.61
C TYR A 540 11.84 13.96 19.09
N GLY A 541 10.64 13.68 18.57
CA GLY A 541 10.42 13.58 17.13
C GLY A 541 9.07 12.96 16.76
N ASN A 542 8.74 12.98 15.46
CA ASN A 542 7.51 12.40 14.93
C ASN A 542 7.68 10.95 14.45
N LEU A 543 8.92 10.51 14.24
CA LEU A 543 9.29 9.17 13.81
C LEU A 543 10.20 8.54 14.86
N VAL A 544 10.17 7.21 14.98
CA VAL A 544 10.95 6.48 15.99
C VAL A 544 12.44 6.76 15.87
N LYS A 545 12.96 6.77 14.64
CA LYS A 545 14.36 7.11 14.37
C LYS A 545 14.72 8.50 14.90
N ASN A 546 13.92 9.52 14.56
CA ASN A 546 14.23 10.90 14.93
C ASN A 546 14.14 11.10 16.45
N ALA A 547 13.15 10.47 17.08
CA ALA A 547 13.02 10.48 18.54
C ALA A 547 14.23 9.82 19.21
N ALA A 548 14.69 8.65 18.72
CA ALA A 548 15.88 7.98 19.21
C ALA A 548 17.13 8.86 19.07
N GLU A 549 17.36 9.40 17.87
CA GLU A 549 18.53 10.22 17.54
C GLU A 549 18.59 11.47 18.42
N LYS A 550 17.48 12.21 18.50
CA LYS A 550 17.41 13.45 19.28
C LYS A 550 17.49 13.18 20.78
N PHE A 551 16.85 12.12 21.28
CA PHE A 551 16.96 11.73 22.70
C PHE A 551 18.41 11.44 23.09
N VAL A 552 19.15 10.70 22.25
CA VAL A 552 20.56 10.42 22.48
C VAL A 552 21.38 11.72 22.50
N ILE A 553 21.12 12.62 21.54
CA ILE A 553 21.85 13.89 21.43
C ILE A 553 21.58 14.81 22.62
N ASP A 554 20.32 15.00 23.00
CA ASP A 554 19.92 16.01 23.97
C ASP A 554 20.10 15.53 25.42
N GLU A 555 19.87 14.24 25.71
CA GLU A 555 19.87 13.71 27.09
C GLU A 555 21.10 12.87 27.43
N ILE A 556 21.61 12.06 26.49
CA ILE A 556 22.66 11.06 26.79
C ILE A 556 24.06 11.63 26.54
N ILE A 557 24.30 12.26 25.38
CA ILE A 557 25.63 12.77 25.02
C ILE A 557 26.16 13.74 26.10
N PRO A 558 25.38 14.71 26.63
CA PRO A 558 25.87 15.63 27.65
C PRO A 558 26.24 14.95 28.98
N GLN A 559 25.60 13.83 29.31
CA GLN A 559 25.85 13.06 30.53
C GLN A 559 27.08 12.14 30.36
N VAL A 560 27.06 11.29 29.34
CA VAL A 560 28.09 10.27 29.09
C VAL A 560 29.36 10.88 28.53
N PHE A 561 29.25 11.86 27.64
CA PHE A 561 30.36 12.56 27.01
C PHE A 561 30.41 14.02 27.48
N ASN A 562 30.52 14.20 28.80
CA ASN A 562 30.46 15.52 29.44
C ASN A 562 31.60 16.50 29.05
N LYS A 563 32.60 16.07 28.28
CA LYS A 563 33.63 16.92 27.67
C LYS A 563 33.49 17.06 26.15
N PHE A 564 32.39 16.62 25.57
CA PHE A 564 32.17 16.68 24.13
C PHE A 564 32.18 18.11 23.60
N GLU A 565 31.51 19.03 24.30
CA GLU A 565 31.40 20.45 23.94
C GLU A 565 32.76 21.13 23.74
N ASP A 566 33.80 20.72 24.48
CA ASP A 566 35.17 21.25 24.33
C ASP A 566 35.72 21.12 22.90
N GLY A 567 35.27 20.09 22.17
CA GLY A 567 35.72 19.76 20.81
C GLY A 567 34.58 19.57 19.82
N ALA A 568 33.37 20.04 20.14
CA ALA A 568 32.16 19.85 19.34
C ALA A 568 32.15 20.81 18.14
N ILE A 569 32.98 20.53 17.13
CA ILE A 569 33.08 21.34 15.92
C ILE A 569 33.01 20.47 14.66
N ASN A 570 32.06 20.79 13.79
CA ASN A 570 31.79 20.02 12.58
C ASN A 570 32.65 20.51 11.41
N ILE A 571 33.85 19.95 11.27
CA ILE A 571 34.77 20.29 10.18
C ILE A 571 34.45 19.44 8.94
N GLN A 572 34.02 20.10 7.86
CA GLN A 572 33.78 19.43 6.59
C GLN A 572 35.09 18.95 5.95
N PRO A 573 35.08 17.87 5.14
CA PRO A 573 36.30 17.34 4.51
C PRO A 573 37.07 18.37 3.65
N ALA A 574 36.36 19.27 2.96
CA ALA A 574 36.97 20.31 2.16
C ALA A 574 37.68 21.36 3.03
N ASP A 575 37.03 21.78 4.12
CA ASP A 575 37.59 22.74 5.09
C ASP A 575 38.76 22.13 5.86
N TYR A 576 38.67 20.86 6.26
CA TYR A 576 39.79 20.13 6.88
C TYR A 576 41.04 20.19 6.00
N LYS A 577 40.91 19.84 4.71
CA LYS A 577 42.03 19.85 3.76
C LYS A 577 42.62 21.26 3.61
N LYS A 578 41.77 22.27 3.46
CA LYS A 578 42.16 23.69 3.40
C LYS A 578 42.88 24.14 4.66
N TYR A 579 42.36 23.79 5.84
CA TYR A 579 42.96 24.14 7.12
C TYR A 579 44.34 23.55 7.28
N ILE A 580 44.55 22.28 6.92
CA ILE A 580 45.88 21.66 6.96
C ILE A 580 46.82 22.28 5.93
N GLN A 581 46.40 22.43 4.67
CA GLN A 581 47.29 22.81 3.56
C GLN A 581 47.65 24.29 3.51
N ASP A 582 46.67 25.15 3.79
CA ASP A 582 46.71 26.59 3.46
C ASP A 582 46.66 27.50 4.70
N VAL A 583 46.40 26.95 5.89
CA VAL A 583 46.21 27.74 7.12
C VAL A 583 47.16 27.32 8.23
N ILE A 584 47.09 26.06 8.69
CA ILE A 584 47.84 25.56 9.84
C ILE A 584 49.27 25.21 9.46
N LEU A 585 49.57 24.59 8.31
CA LEU A 585 50.96 24.22 7.96
C LEU A 585 51.58 25.16 6.90
N VAL A 586 51.48 26.48 7.13
CA VAL A 586 52.06 27.52 6.26
C VAL A 586 52.66 28.67 7.08
N ASP A 587 53.65 29.37 6.55
CA ASP A 587 54.34 30.46 7.26
C ASP A 587 53.39 31.61 7.66
N ARG A 588 52.52 32.01 6.73
CA ARG A 588 51.59 33.14 6.92
C ARG A 588 50.16 32.70 6.59
N PRO A 589 49.33 32.39 7.60
CA PRO A 589 47.93 32.06 7.36
C PRO A 589 47.20 33.27 6.77
N LYS A 590 46.34 33.03 5.77
CA LYS A 590 45.50 34.06 5.18
C LYS A 590 44.06 33.91 5.67
N GLY A 591 43.53 34.99 6.24
CA GLY A 591 42.16 35.03 6.76
C GLY A 591 42.04 34.62 8.22
N SER A 592 40.82 34.73 8.74
CA SER A 592 40.41 34.29 10.07
C SER A 592 39.26 33.29 9.88
N TYR A 593 39.31 32.16 10.56
CA TYR A 593 38.37 31.05 10.37
C TYR A 593 37.62 30.78 11.68
N PRO A 594 36.28 30.87 11.73
CA PRO A 594 35.48 30.64 12.94
C PRO A 594 35.80 29.30 13.61
N ASP A 595 35.74 28.18 12.88
CA ASP A 595 36.01 26.84 13.42
C ASP A 595 37.36 26.72 14.13
N LEU A 596 38.41 27.36 13.60
CA LEU A 596 39.75 27.34 14.20
C LEU A 596 39.86 28.26 15.42
N ARG A 597 39.08 29.35 15.46
CA ARG A 597 38.99 30.23 16.64
C ARG A 597 38.24 29.54 17.77
N ASP A 598 37.13 28.89 17.46
CA ASP A 598 36.30 28.17 18.43
C ASP A 598 37.06 26.96 19.01
N LEU A 599 37.92 26.29 18.21
CA LEU A 599 38.87 25.27 18.71
C LEU A 599 40.07 25.85 19.50
N GLY A 600 40.22 27.18 19.54
CA GLY A 600 41.36 27.85 20.17
C GLY A 600 42.70 27.65 19.45
N ILE A 601 42.68 27.36 18.13
CA ILE A 601 43.86 27.17 17.24
C ILE A 601 44.29 28.49 16.58
N MET A 602 43.43 29.50 16.52
CA MET A 602 43.70 30.76 15.84
C MET A 602 43.18 31.96 16.62
N GLU A 603 43.97 33.04 16.63
CA GLU A 603 43.53 34.37 17.03
C GLU A 603 43.84 35.33 15.87
N ASP A 604 42.81 35.94 15.31
CA ASP A 604 42.84 36.71 14.06
C ASP A 604 43.52 35.98 12.89
N LYS A 605 44.74 36.38 12.53
CA LYS A 605 45.55 35.83 11.42
C LYS A 605 46.79 35.10 11.94
N THR A 606 46.79 34.70 13.21
CA THR A 606 47.92 34.04 13.86
C THR A 606 47.50 32.70 14.46
N ILE A 607 48.34 31.67 14.30
CA ILE A 607 48.12 30.39 14.98
C ILE A 607 48.53 30.53 16.43
N LYS A 608 47.63 30.15 17.34
CA LYS A 608 47.84 30.09 18.79
C LYS A 608 47.17 28.83 19.31
N LEU A 609 47.49 28.41 20.54
CA LEU A 609 46.82 27.28 21.18
C LEU A 609 46.37 27.71 22.56
N SER A 610 45.05 27.72 22.77
CA SER A 610 44.42 28.16 24.03
C SER A 610 43.10 27.45 24.35
N GLY A 611 42.77 26.37 23.62
CA GLY A 611 41.53 25.62 23.78
C GLY A 611 41.65 24.39 24.69
N ALA A 612 40.54 23.96 25.30
CA ALA A 612 40.48 22.82 26.21
C ALA A 612 40.95 21.50 25.59
N VAL A 613 40.70 21.30 24.28
CA VAL A 613 41.19 20.13 23.53
C VAL A 613 42.72 20.10 23.50
N TYR A 614 43.37 21.25 23.29
CA TYR A 614 44.83 21.35 23.33
C TYR A 614 45.37 21.02 24.72
N ASP A 615 44.85 21.66 25.76
CA ASP A 615 45.33 21.46 27.14
C ASP A 615 45.19 19.99 27.54
N THR A 616 44.08 19.36 27.19
CA THR A 616 43.82 17.95 27.49
C THR A 616 44.77 17.03 26.70
N LEU A 617 44.95 17.26 25.40
CA LEU A 617 45.86 16.46 24.57
C LEU A 617 47.31 16.60 25.01
N TYR A 618 47.76 17.82 25.28
CA TYR A 618 49.14 18.07 25.71
C TYR A 618 49.41 17.41 27.06
N ASN A 619 48.50 17.54 28.04
CA ASN A 619 48.62 16.86 29.33
C ASN A 619 48.59 15.33 29.20
N TYR A 620 47.74 14.79 28.32
CA TYR A 620 47.71 13.36 28.02
C TYR A 620 49.07 12.90 27.48
N ILE A 621 49.60 13.57 26.46
CA ILE A 621 50.89 13.22 25.84
C ILE A 621 52.04 13.32 26.86
N LEU A 622 52.09 14.40 27.65
CA LEU A 622 53.10 14.58 28.71
C LEU A 622 53.03 13.47 29.76
N SER A 623 51.82 13.08 30.17
CA SER A 623 51.64 12.01 31.14
C SER A 623 52.16 10.68 30.62
N LYS A 624 51.88 10.35 29.35
CA LYS A 624 52.33 9.11 28.70
C LYS A 624 53.85 9.07 28.53
N GLU A 625 54.46 10.19 28.15
CA GLU A 625 55.92 10.29 28.05
C GLU A 625 56.60 10.10 29.42
N LYS A 626 56.02 10.64 30.50
CA LYS A 626 56.53 10.45 31.88
C LYS A 626 56.62 8.96 32.26
N TRP A 627 55.70 8.15 31.76
CA TRP A 627 55.67 6.69 31.95
C TRP A 627 56.38 5.91 30.83
N LYS A 628 57.04 6.60 29.88
CA LYS A 628 57.70 6.04 28.70
C LYS A 628 56.76 5.20 27.81
N GLU A 629 55.48 5.54 27.81
CA GLU A 629 54.49 4.90 26.95
C GLU A 629 54.53 5.51 25.54
N ILE A 630 54.42 4.65 24.52
CA ILE A 630 54.39 5.09 23.13
C ILE A 630 53.01 5.66 22.82
N VAL A 631 52.94 6.94 22.46
CA VAL A 631 51.71 7.58 21.99
C VAL A 631 51.64 7.52 20.47
N LEU A 632 50.72 6.72 19.94
CA LEU A 632 50.43 6.66 18.50
C LEU A 632 49.21 7.52 18.14
N GLY A 633 49.17 8.02 16.91
CA GLY A 633 48.02 8.76 16.38
C GLY A 633 46.72 7.93 16.44
N SER A 634 46.80 6.62 16.16
CA SER A 634 45.70 5.68 16.31
C SER A 634 45.20 5.56 17.75
N THR A 635 46.11 5.50 18.74
CA THR A 635 45.78 5.45 20.17
C THR A 635 45.05 6.71 20.62
N ILE A 636 45.54 7.90 20.22
CA ILE A 636 44.88 9.17 20.55
C ILE A 636 43.45 9.19 19.99
N ILE A 637 43.27 8.86 18.71
CA ILE A 637 41.94 8.84 18.09
C ILE A 637 41.01 7.87 18.83
N ALA A 638 41.51 6.68 19.17
CA ALA A 638 40.71 5.67 19.85
C ALA A 638 40.34 6.06 21.29
N ASP A 639 41.22 6.70 22.04
CA ASP A 639 40.98 7.06 23.44
C ASP A 639 40.08 8.30 23.58
N PHE A 640 40.27 9.30 22.72
CA PHE A 640 39.46 10.52 22.73
C PHE A 640 38.11 10.39 22.00
N ALA A 641 37.87 9.27 21.31
CA ALA A 641 36.53 8.89 20.87
C ALA A 641 35.65 8.31 22.00
N LYS A 642 36.25 7.93 23.14
CA LYS A 642 35.53 7.34 24.29
C LYS A 642 35.01 8.43 25.24
N PRO A 643 34.02 8.11 26.10
CA PRO A 643 33.68 8.91 27.26
C PRO A 643 34.91 9.24 28.11
N PRO A 644 35.07 10.48 28.59
CA PRO A 644 34.09 11.59 28.54
C PRO A 644 34.14 12.48 27.29
N TYR A 645 34.97 12.19 26.29
CA TYR A 645 35.32 13.15 25.23
C TYR A 645 34.44 13.05 23.98
N GLY A 646 34.47 11.92 23.25
CA GLY A 646 33.70 11.76 22.01
C GLY A 646 34.12 12.70 20.86
N TRP A 647 35.36 13.18 20.85
CA TRP A 647 35.85 14.15 19.86
C TRP A 647 36.15 13.51 18.51
N SER A 648 35.93 14.27 17.43
CA SER A 648 36.16 13.77 16.08
C SER A 648 37.66 13.67 15.75
N GLN A 649 38.01 12.68 14.93
CA GLN A 649 39.38 12.49 14.44
C GLN A 649 39.95 13.76 13.77
N ASN A 650 39.11 14.51 13.06
CA ASN A 650 39.53 15.72 12.37
C ASN A 650 39.92 16.82 13.36
N VAL A 651 39.11 17.03 14.40
CA VAL A 651 39.42 17.99 15.48
C VAL A 651 40.76 17.66 16.13
N LEU A 652 40.95 16.40 16.55
CA LEU A 652 42.19 15.92 17.17
C LEU A 652 43.41 16.18 16.28
N ARG A 653 43.30 15.90 14.98
CA ARG A 653 44.39 16.12 14.02
C ARG A 653 44.70 17.58 13.76
N LEU A 654 43.69 18.45 13.68
CA LEU A 654 43.93 19.89 13.51
C LEU A 654 44.68 20.46 14.71
N VAL A 655 44.28 20.10 15.93
CA VAL A 655 44.95 20.53 17.16
C VAL A 655 46.39 20.00 17.20
N LEU A 656 46.61 18.72 16.89
CA LEU A 656 47.96 18.14 16.83
C LEU A 656 48.83 18.78 15.72
N ALA A 657 48.27 19.12 14.56
CA ALA A 657 48.99 19.83 13.51
C ALA A 657 49.42 21.24 13.97
N ALA A 658 48.55 21.93 14.71
CA ALA A 658 48.86 23.22 15.31
C ALA A 658 49.92 23.09 16.43
N MET A 659 49.88 22.01 17.23
CA MET A 659 50.90 21.71 18.25
C MET A 659 52.28 21.50 17.61
N LEU A 660 52.34 20.78 16.49
CA LEU A 660 53.59 20.60 15.73
C LEU A 660 54.08 21.94 15.16
N ARG A 661 53.18 22.76 14.59
CA ARG A 661 53.54 24.09 14.09
C ARG A 661 54.16 24.99 15.17
N LEU A 662 53.60 24.97 16.37
CA LEU A 662 54.09 25.79 17.49
C LEU A 662 55.26 25.13 18.24
N GLY A 663 55.80 24.01 17.75
CA GLY A 663 56.94 23.32 18.34
C GLY A 663 56.64 22.71 19.72
N LYS A 664 55.36 22.46 20.04
CA LYS A 664 54.93 21.84 21.31
C LYS A 664 55.06 20.31 21.29
N ILE A 665 55.03 19.72 20.10
CA ILE A 665 55.24 18.29 19.87
C ILE A 665 56.15 18.09 18.67
N GLU A 666 56.72 16.90 18.59
CA GLU A 666 57.36 16.35 17.41
C GLU A 666 56.72 15.02 17.06
N ILE A 667 56.83 14.63 15.79
CA ILE A 667 56.23 13.39 15.29
C ILE A 667 57.27 12.51 14.61
N HIS A 668 57.14 11.20 14.78
CA HIS A 668 57.98 10.21 14.12
C HIS A 668 57.10 9.32 13.23
N SER A 669 57.45 9.23 11.94
CA SER A 669 56.73 8.43 10.96
C SER A 669 57.72 7.76 10.01
N GLU A 670 57.54 6.48 9.71
CA GLU A 670 58.43 5.69 8.85
C GLU A 670 59.93 5.74 9.26
N GLY A 671 60.21 5.88 10.57
CA GLY A 671 61.58 6.01 11.09
C GLY A 671 62.21 7.40 10.91
N VAL A 672 61.48 8.37 10.35
CA VAL A 672 61.91 9.76 10.19
C VAL A 672 61.29 10.63 11.29
N ARG A 673 62.11 11.48 11.91
CA ARG A 673 61.68 12.51 12.86
C ARG A 673 61.25 13.76 12.11
N TYR A 674 60.11 14.31 12.50
CA TYR A 674 59.59 15.59 12.04
C TYR A 674 59.35 16.51 13.23
N ASP A 675 60.14 17.56 13.32
CA ASP A 675 60.15 18.59 14.37
C ASP A 675 59.82 19.99 13.81
N ASN A 676 59.66 20.11 12.48
CA ASN A 676 59.35 21.37 11.81
C ASN A 676 58.21 21.15 10.79
N TYR A 677 57.17 21.99 10.86
CA TYR A 677 56.00 21.91 9.98
C TYR A 677 56.31 22.06 8.47
N SER A 678 57.46 22.67 8.13
CA SER A 678 57.90 22.90 6.74
C SER A 678 58.58 21.68 6.10
N GLN A 679 58.91 20.63 6.87
CA GLN A 679 59.52 19.41 6.35
C GLN A 679 58.60 18.71 5.34
N SER A 680 59.20 18.20 4.25
CA SER A 680 58.45 17.48 3.22
C SER A 680 57.80 16.22 3.82
N LYS A 681 56.57 15.91 3.40
CA LYS A 681 55.64 14.89 3.94
C LYS A 681 54.78 15.27 5.15
N VAL A 682 55.08 16.30 5.95
CA VAL A 682 54.24 16.64 7.13
C VAL A 682 52.78 16.88 6.75
N LYS A 683 52.52 17.63 5.67
CA LYS A 683 51.16 17.86 5.16
C LYS A 683 50.46 16.55 4.79
N ASP A 684 51.15 15.64 4.12
CA ASP A 684 50.57 14.35 3.70
C ASP A 684 50.24 13.45 4.90
N ILE A 685 51.07 13.49 5.96
CA ILE A 685 50.85 12.73 7.20
C ILE A 685 49.53 13.13 7.84
N PHE A 686 49.23 14.43 7.96
CA PHE A 686 47.96 14.89 8.54
C PHE A 686 46.76 14.76 7.60
N LEU A 687 46.97 14.67 6.28
CA LEU A 687 45.89 14.48 5.30
C LEU A 687 45.49 13.02 5.09
N LYS A 688 46.42 12.07 5.24
CA LYS A 688 46.19 10.64 4.96
C LYS A 688 46.04 9.85 6.24
N ASP A 689 44.87 9.24 6.42
CA ASP A 689 44.54 8.42 7.59
C ASP A 689 45.52 7.29 7.85
N SER A 690 45.96 6.61 6.78
CA SER A 690 46.91 5.51 6.86
C SER A 690 48.26 5.95 7.42
N LEU A 691 48.72 7.15 7.04
CA LEU A 691 49.99 7.67 7.52
C LEU A 691 49.87 8.14 8.97
N PHE A 692 48.79 8.84 9.32
CA PHE A 692 48.61 9.41 10.65
C PHE A 692 48.52 8.37 11.76
N LYS A 693 47.87 7.22 11.49
CA LYS A 693 47.61 6.19 12.52
C LYS A 693 48.87 5.63 13.16
N ASP A 694 49.95 5.52 12.39
CA ASP A 694 51.22 4.94 12.82
C ASP A 694 52.23 5.99 13.29
N VAL A 695 51.83 7.27 13.30
CA VAL A 695 52.67 8.36 13.77
C VAL A 695 52.86 8.25 15.28
N LYS A 696 54.11 8.18 15.72
CA LYS A 696 54.46 8.36 17.13
C LYS A 696 54.55 9.85 17.44
N ILE A 697 53.82 10.29 18.45
CA ILE A 697 53.77 11.68 18.90
C ILE A 697 54.58 11.80 20.19
N ILE A 698 55.48 12.77 20.24
CA ILE A 698 56.39 13.00 21.38
C ILE A 698 56.25 14.45 21.81
N PRO A 699 56.09 14.75 23.11
CA PRO A 699 56.02 16.14 23.57
C PRO A 699 57.41 16.77 23.51
N VAL A 700 57.46 18.02 23.05
CA VAL A 700 58.66 18.85 23.18
C VAL A 700 58.60 19.51 24.55
N ILE A 701 59.53 19.16 25.41
CA ILE A 701 59.71 19.80 26.71
C ILE A 701 60.57 21.04 26.47
N GLU A 702 60.00 22.22 26.71
CA GLU A 702 60.75 23.47 26.62
C GLU A 702 61.89 23.47 27.64
N ALA A 703 63.08 23.92 27.20
CA ALA A 703 64.17 24.14 28.12
C ALA A 703 63.78 25.26 29.09
N ASP A 704 63.73 24.95 30.39
CA ASP A 704 63.41 25.92 31.41
C ASP A 704 64.47 27.04 31.46
N ALA A 705 64.13 28.16 32.11
CA ALA A 705 65.03 29.31 32.20
C ALA A 705 66.41 28.95 32.78
N THR A 706 66.45 27.95 33.67
CA THR A 706 67.69 27.45 34.28
C THR A 706 68.56 26.73 33.26
N ALA A 707 67.99 25.83 32.47
CA ALA A 707 68.67 25.11 31.41
C ALA A 707 69.18 26.07 30.33
N ARG A 708 68.38 27.08 29.93
CA ARG A 708 68.84 28.09 28.97
C ARG A 708 69.99 28.92 29.51
N LEU A 709 69.93 29.35 30.77
CA LEU A 709 71.00 30.09 31.42
C LEU A 709 72.28 29.25 31.52
N ASN A 710 72.16 27.97 31.92
CA ASN A 710 73.29 27.05 32.01
C ASN A 710 73.93 26.78 30.64
N ALA A 711 73.12 26.57 29.60
CA ALA A 711 73.61 26.40 28.24
C ALA A 711 74.37 27.65 27.76
N LYS A 712 73.79 28.84 27.98
CA LYS A 712 74.42 30.12 27.64
C LYS A 712 75.76 30.29 28.35
N ASN A 713 75.82 30.00 29.65
CA ASN A 713 77.03 30.11 30.44
C ASN A 713 78.10 29.14 29.94
N ARG A 714 77.76 27.86 29.72
CA ARG A 714 78.71 26.84 29.22
C ARG A 714 79.25 27.14 27.84
N LEU A 715 78.40 27.62 26.92
CA LEU A 715 78.84 28.07 25.60
C LEU A 715 79.88 29.18 25.71
N ALA A 716 79.68 30.14 26.62
CA ALA A 716 80.61 31.24 26.82
C ALA A 716 81.90 30.84 27.55
N THR A 717 81.80 30.07 28.64
CA THR A 717 82.94 29.77 29.52
C THR A 717 83.83 28.66 28.99
N ILE A 718 83.25 27.60 28.40
CA ILE A 718 84.00 26.42 27.92
C ILE A 718 84.42 26.59 26.47
N PHE A 719 83.49 27.07 25.62
CA PHE A 719 83.69 27.11 24.16
C PHE A 719 83.92 28.52 23.60
N GLY A 720 83.85 29.57 24.43
CA GLY A 720 84.05 30.96 24.00
C GLY A 720 82.99 31.49 23.02
N LYS A 721 81.82 30.86 22.93
CA LYS A 721 80.72 31.23 22.02
C LYS A 721 79.64 31.98 22.79
N TYR A 722 79.41 33.24 22.44
CA TYR A 722 78.34 34.04 23.04
C TYR A 722 77.01 33.82 22.30
N ALA A 723 75.96 33.52 23.06
CA ALA A 723 74.60 33.36 22.57
C ALA A 723 73.64 34.27 23.36
N ILE A 724 72.58 34.73 22.69
CA ILE A 724 71.44 35.42 23.29
C ILE A 724 70.56 34.36 23.98
N ASP A 725 69.86 34.72 25.06
CA ASP A 725 68.93 33.81 25.77
C ASP A 725 67.63 33.65 24.98
N THR A 726 67.74 33.07 23.79
CA THR A 726 66.64 32.61 22.95
C THR A 726 66.90 31.16 22.55
N ILE A 727 65.84 30.37 22.42
CA ILE A 727 65.95 28.95 22.07
C ILE A 727 66.66 28.78 20.72
N GLU A 728 66.31 29.61 19.73
CA GLU A 728 66.88 29.55 18.38
C GLU A 728 68.39 29.86 18.37
N ASP A 729 68.83 30.92 19.05
CA ASP A 729 70.25 31.30 19.04
C ASP A 729 71.10 30.34 19.88
N LEU A 730 70.59 29.90 21.05
CA LEU A 730 71.25 28.87 21.86
C LEU A 730 71.37 27.55 21.11
N ALA A 731 70.28 27.07 20.50
CA ALA A 731 70.29 25.82 19.76
C ALA A 731 71.24 25.89 18.56
N LYS A 732 71.25 27.00 17.82
CA LYS A 732 72.20 27.22 16.72
C LYS A 732 73.65 27.19 17.20
N LYS A 733 73.97 27.89 18.29
CA LYS A 733 75.34 27.92 18.84
C LYS A 733 75.79 26.59 19.42
N ILE A 734 74.91 25.86 20.09
CA ILE A 734 75.19 24.48 20.52
C ILE A 734 75.47 23.59 19.31
N LYS A 735 74.71 23.75 18.23
CA LYS A 735 74.90 22.99 16.99
C LYS A 735 76.28 23.24 16.38
N GLU A 736 76.64 24.51 16.23
CA GLU A 736 77.97 24.93 15.76
C GLU A 736 79.10 24.29 16.61
N VAL A 737 78.97 24.34 17.94
CA VAL A 737 79.97 23.73 18.85
C VAL A 737 80.02 22.21 18.69
N CYS A 738 78.87 21.53 18.63
CA CYS A 738 78.83 20.08 18.47
C CYS A 738 79.49 19.65 17.15
N GLU A 739 79.22 20.36 16.05
CA GLU A 739 79.85 20.11 14.75
C GLU A 739 81.36 20.37 14.77
N GLU A 740 81.82 21.45 15.41
CA GLU A 740 83.25 21.75 15.59
C GLU A 740 83.96 20.64 16.39
N GLU A 741 83.38 20.18 17.50
CA GLU A 741 83.97 19.14 18.36
C GLU A 741 83.97 17.76 17.69
N ILE A 742 82.88 17.37 17.02
CA ILE A 742 82.84 16.12 16.23
C ILE A 742 83.95 16.13 15.17
N ASN A 743 84.13 17.25 14.47
CA ASN A 743 85.18 17.38 13.47
C ASN A 743 86.58 17.28 14.08
N LYS A 744 86.85 17.95 15.20
CA LYS A 744 88.13 17.82 15.92
C LYS A 744 88.41 16.37 16.32
N ILE A 745 87.43 15.69 16.91
CA ILE A 745 87.56 14.29 17.32
C ILE A 745 87.85 13.38 16.10
N ASN A 746 87.15 13.58 14.99
CA ASN A 746 87.37 12.79 13.77
C ASN A 746 88.75 13.03 13.15
N ILE A 747 89.26 14.28 13.17
CA ILE A 747 90.61 14.61 12.72
C ILE A 747 91.65 13.87 13.58
N ILE A 748 91.53 13.95 14.91
CA ILE A 748 92.43 13.26 15.84
C ILE A 748 92.40 11.76 15.57
N LYS A 749 91.22 11.14 15.51
CA LYS A 749 91.06 9.71 15.23
C LYS A 749 91.70 9.28 13.91
N ASN A 750 91.62 10.11 12.88
CA ASN A 750 92.26 9.82 11.58
C ASN A 750 93.80 9.94 11.66
N GLN A 751 94.34 10.89 12.42
CA GLN A 751 95.79 11.07 12.59
C GLN A 751 96.43 9.94 13.40
N VAL A 752 95.77 9.45 14.46
CA VAL A 752 96.29 8.35 15.28
C VAL A 752 96.00 6.95 14.73
N LYS A 753 95.24 6.81 13.63
CA LYS A 753 94.90 5.52 13.00
C LYS A 753 96.12 4.70 12.53
N HIS A 754 97.27 5.36 12.35
CA HIS A 754 98.50 4.77 11.82
C HIS A 754 99.66 4.74 12.83
N ILE A 755 99.39 5.02 14.11
CA ILE A 755 100.37 5.04 15.21
C ILE A 755 99.86 4.11 16.32
N GLU A 756 100.73 3.43 17.06
CA GLU A 756 100.34 2.70 18.29
C GLU A 756 99.82 3.71 19.33
N PHE A 757 98.51 3.91 19.37
CA PHE A 757 97.83 4.83 20.28
C PHE A 757 96.91 4.04 21.23
N PRO A 758 96.78 4.41 22.52
CA PRO A 758 95.97 3.65 23.47
C PRO A 758 94.51 3.51 23.05
N GLU A 759 94.02 2.27 22.90
CA GLU A 759 92.64 1.96 22.50
C GLU A 759 91.59 2.55 23.45
N THR A 760 91.93 2.69 24.73
CA THR A 760 91.09 3.30 25.75
C THR A 760 90.73 4.75 25.41
N ILE A 761 91.70 5.53 24.92
CA ILE A 761 91.48 6.94 24.55
C ILE A 761 90.60 7.04 23.29
N ILE A 762 90.82 6.17 22.30
CA ILE A 762 90.02 6.13 21.07
C ILE A 762 88.55 5.78 21.40
N LYS A 763 88.33 4.85 22.34
CA LYS A 763 86.99 4.50 22.81
C LYS A 763 86.29 5.69 23.49
N THR A 764 86.97 6.38 24.41
CA THR A 764 86.44 7.57 25.08
C THR A 764 86.11 8.70 24.08
N LEU A 765 87.00 8.97 23.11
CA LEU A 765 86.73 9.95 22.06
C LEU A 765 85.52 9.56 21.20
N THR A 766 85.34 8.25 20.93
CA THR A 766 84.19 7.75 20.17
C THR A 766 82.87 7.89 20.96
N GLU A 767 82.91 7.69 22.28
CA GLU A 767 81.76 7.91 23.16
C GLU A 767 81.41 9.41 23.30
N LYS A 768 82.42 10.29 23.40
CA LYS A 768 82.23 11.75 23.35
C LYS A 768 81.63 12.20 22.00
N ALA A 769 82.14 11.70 20.87
CA ALA A 769 81.60 12.01 19.55
C ALA A 769 80.13 11.59 19.42
N LYS A 770 79.76 10.38 19.86
CA LYS A 770 78.36 9.91 19.87
C LYS A 770 77.45 10.79 20.72
N THR A 771 77.96 11.33 21.83
CA THR A 771 77.22 12.24 22.71
C THR A 771 76.94 13.56 22.00
N TYR A 772 77.94 14.16 21.35
CA TYR A 772 77.74 15.38 20.54
C TYR A 772 76.87 15.14 19.30
N GLU A 773 77.00 13.98 18.63
CA GLU A 773 76.14 13.60 17.51
C GLU A 773 74.68 13.51 17.93
N LYS A 774 74.41 12.93 19.12
CA LYS A 774 73.06 12.86 19.69
C LYS A 774 72.49 14.26 19.94
N VAL A 775 73.27 15.16 20.55
CA VAL A 775 72.85 16.56 20.79
C VAL A 775 72.63 17.31 19.48
N ASN A 776 73.48 17.09 18.47
CA ASN A 776 73.38 17.75 17.18
C ASN A 776 72.08 17.37 16.43
N LEU A 777 71.70 16.09 16.49
CA LEU A 777 70.48 15.54 15.89
C LEU A 777 69.19 15.90 16.65
N SER A 778 69.28 16.54 17.80
CA SER A 778 68.13 16.96 18.61
C SER A 778 67.49 18.25 18.12
N GLY A 779 66.16 18.35 18.16
CA GLY A 779 65.44 19.61 17.89
C GLY A 779 65.79 20.70 18.90
N ASP A 780 65.52 21.96 18.60
CA ASP A 780 66.14 23.11 19.27
C ASP A 780 66.00 23.13 20.81
N ASN A 781 64.82 22.86 21.35
CA ASN A 781 64.59 22.77 22.80
C ASN A 781 65.31 21.57 23.45
N GLN A 782 65.28 20.43 22.76
CA GLN A 782 65.92 19.21 23.24
C GLN A 782 67.44 19.34 23.16
N ARG A 783 67.98 20.02 22.15
CA ARG A 783 69.41 20.31 22.01
C ARG A 783 69.95 21.08 23.20
N ILE A 784 69.23 22.10 23.66
CA ILE A 784 69.58 22.86 24.87
C ILE A 784 69.54 21.94 26.10
N THR A 785 68.47 21.18 26.26
CA THR A 785 68.27 20.31 27.42
C THR A 785 69.31 19.18 27.48
N GLU A 786 69.65 18.57 26.35
CA GLU A 786 70.65 17.51 26.25
C GLU A 786 72.08 18.05 26.40
N PHE A 787 72.37 19.24 25.90
CA PHE A 787 73.67 19.89 26.10
C PHE A 787 73.96 20.19 27.57
N VAL A 788 72.94 20.62 28.32
CA VAL A 788 73.07 20.88 29.77
C VAL A 788 73.20 19.59 30.59
N LYS A 789 72.74 18.44 30.06
CA LYS A 789 72.90 17.13 30.71
C LYS A 789 74.32 16.56 30.64
N ILE A 790 75.16 17.04 29.71
CA ILE A 790 76.59 16.69 29.69
C ILE A 790 77.24 17.30 30.93
N SER A 791 78.09 16.57 31.65
CA SER A 791 78.77 17.13 32.82
C SER A 791 79.76 18.22 32.39
N GLU A 792 80.01 19.22 33.23
CA GLU A 792 81.01 20.26 32.91
C GLU A 792 82.42 19.68 32.77
N ASP A 793 82.76 18.68 33.59
CA ASP A 793 84.04 17.96 33.51
C ASP A 793 84.19 17.17 32.20
N ASP A 794 83.10 16.68 31.62
CA ASP A 794 83.13 16.00 30.32
C ASP A 794 83.23 16.97 29.13
N LEU A 795 82.75 18.20 29.30
CA LEU A 795 82.82 19.26 28.29
C LEU A 795 84.19 19.94 28.26
N GLN A 796 84.85 20.08 29.42
CA GLN A 796 86.27 20.47 29.53
C GLN A 796 87.19 19.34 29.03
#